data_AF-A0A9D1NNP1-F1
#
_entry.id   AF-A0A9D1NNP1-F1
#
_cell.length_a   1.000
_cell.length_b   1.000
_cell.length_c   1.000
_cell.angle_alpha   90.00
_cell.angle_beta   90.00
_cell.angle_gamma   90.00
#
_symmetry.space_group_name_H-M   'P 1'
#
loop_
_entity.id
_entity.type
_entity.pdbx_description
1 polymer ?
#
loop_
_entity_poly.entity_id
_entity_poly.type
_entity_poly.pdbx_seq_one_letter_code
_entity_poly.pdbx_strand_id
1 'polypeptide(L)'
;MGTSAVLLPLTGWALVGAFGLIIVLALACFFFIRGLMDLHLAKQLSPLEKTAEQLEAEIRAKKEELSARISELTNADKTIAQAEEARAFLEKHAAEYASKQAQLAALEANLKAAESRFQDASVRCGELENRLNELHDEVGKLEAQRIALQKDCSVLDTDKQRLSGEVDRVRREISELEAKRKTLLEEIADLEVKAERVKELRQEVLDLEAKVAILKARIEELEETKASLTVKVGALEAKIEALKPKNVWEDLSTPVVVESKRKAAAKTEDELKWLAGFNALLRTHGFHFPERTLRAFHTGLKCGEVTPIVVLAGISGTGKSLLPELYAAAAGMNFLSVPVQPRWDGPQDVLGFYNYMEGRYKATELARFLWQADSWNNRDGADAFSADALNIVLLDEMNLARVEYYFADFLSKLEQRRGKNLDVPEQRKAVELFLECGAGLGGRNLCVGTNTFFIGTMNEDETTQMLSDKVIDRSNLLRFGRPDDMQEARPDKGAFLEACAGRAKVTLPLWKAWSQPKAVPQQEYQKLLKDLNDALDKVGRPFAYRVQQSVDAYMAAYPDPNDWRKAFADQIEMKVLPKLNGLEIASSPKFTETAGVIQKIIDGLGDEDLKKEFDQASNTDNTFFRWRGVMRKVTSKK
;
A
#
# COMPACT_ATOMS: atom_id res chain seq x y z
N MET A 1 155.86 61.42 -131.67
CA MET A 1 156.47 62.48 -132.50
C MET A 1 156.30 63.79 -131.75
N GLY A 2 157.30 64.64 -131.54
CA GLY A 2 158.76 64.47 -131.72
C GLY A 2 159.47 64.90 -130.43
N THR A 3 160.38 65.89 -130.33
CA THR A 3 161.54 66.37 -131.13
C THR A 3 162.03 67.68 -130.51
N SER A 4 163.31 68.02 -130.34
CA SER A 4 164.60 67.28 -130.42
C SER A 4 165.76 68.24 -130.09
N ALA A 5 166.98 67.73 -129.86
CA ALA A 5 168.26 68.49 -129.88
C ALA A 5 168.52 69.41 -128.64
N VAL A 6 169.73 69.92 -128.31
CA VAL A 6 171.10 69.70 -128.85
C VAL A 6 172.23 70.06 -127.83
N LEU A 7 173.27 69.21 -127.75
CA LEU A 7 174.73 69.42 -127.47
C LEU A 7 175.34 70.32 -126.33
N LEU A 8 176.32 69.72 -125.60
CA LEU A 8 177.68 70.22 -125.16
C LEU A 8 177.82 71.29 -124.00
N PRO A 9 179.04 71.65 -123.47
CA PRO A 9 179.96 70.80 -122.65
C PRO A 9 180.81 71.46 -121.48
N LEU A 10 181.51 70.62 -120.67
CA LEU A 10 182.86 70.77 -120.01
C LEU A 10 183.18 71.62 -118.71
N THR A 11 184.05 71.01 -117.85
CA THR A 11 184.87 71.52 -116.69
C THR A 11 184.19 72.17 -115.45
N GLY A 12 184.73 72.13 -114.20
CA GLY A 12 185.87 71.37 -113.62
C GLY A 12 186.25 71.72 -112.14
N TRP A 13 186.47 70.69 -111.29
CA TRP A 13 187.19 70.61 -109.98
C TRP A 13 186.87 71.48 -108.71
N ALA A 14 186.67 70.74 -107.59
CA ALA A 14 187.10 70.98 -106.18
C ALA A 14 186.14 71.53 -105.06
N LEU A 15 186.30 70.90 -103.88
CA LEU A 15 185.97 71.28 -102.47
C LEU A 15 184.51 71.36 -101.93
N VAL A 16 184.08 70.23 -101.35
CA VAL A 16 183.50 70.01 -99.98
C VAL A 16 182.87 71.20 -99.23
N GLY A 17 181.62 71.02 -98.73
CA GLY A 17 181.13 71.82 -97.59
C GLY A 17 179.61 71.78 -97.32
N ALA A 18 178.81 72.39 -98.19
CA ALA A 18 177.56 73.05 -97.76
C ALA A 18 176.23 72.30 -97.98
N PHE A 19 176.18 71.26 -98.82
CA PHE A 19 174.89 70.80 -99.38
C PHE A 19 173.97 69.97 -98.46
N GLY A 20 174.43 69.58 -97.26
CA GLY A 20 173.61 68.78 -96.33
C GLY A 20 172.42 69.53 -95.70
N LEU A 21 172.44 70.87 -95.70
CA LEU A 21 171.50 71.68 -94.91
C LEU A 21 170.10 71.84 -95.55
N ILE A 22 170.02 71.86 -96.88
CA ILE A 22 168.80 72.28 -97.61
C ILE A 22 167.71 71.20 -97.58
N ILE A 23 168.09 69.92 -97.58
CA ILE A 23 167.15 68.79 -97.53
C ILE A 23 166.40 68.74 -96.17
N VAL A 24 167.05 69.14 -95.08
CA VAL A 24 166.46 69.18 -93.74
C VAL A 24 165.35 70.23 -93.63
N LEU A 25 165.54 71.41 -94.24
CA LEU A 25 164.57 72.51 -94.22
C LEU A 25 163.27 72.20 -94.99
N ALA A 26 163.37 71.45 -96.09
CA ALA A 26 162.20 71.05 -96.88
C ALA A 26 161.26 70.11 -96.11
N LEU A 27 161.83 69.15 -95.36
CA LEU A 27 161.05 68.21 -94.53
C LEU A 27 160.35 68.89 -93.36
N ALA A 28 160.99 69.88 -92.72
CA ALA A 28 160.42 70.61 -91.59
C ALA A 28 159.10 71.32 -91.93
N CYS A 29 158.99 71.93 -93.13
CA CYS A 29 157.79 72.64 -93.55
C CYS A 29 156.59 71.69 -93.78
N PHE A 30 156.83 70.48 -94.29
CA PHE A 30 155.75 69.54 -94.62
C PHE A 30 155.03 69.01 -93.36
N PHE A 31 155.78 68.69 -92.30
CA PHE A 31 155.17 68.28 -91.02
C PHE A 31 154.38 69.40 -90.35
N PHE A 32 154.84 70.65 -90.45
CA PHE A 32 154.18 71.81 -89.83
C PHE A 32 152.77 72.06 -90.40
N ILE A 33 152.60 71.94 -91.72
CA ILE A 33 151.30 72.14 -92.38
C ILE A 33 150.30 71.04 -92.00
N ARG A 34 150.76 69.78 -91.91
CA ARG A 34 149.86 68.66 -91.55
C ARG A 34 149.32 68.77 -90.12
N GLY A 35 150.16 69.15 -89.16
CA GLY A 35 149.77 69.29 -87.75
C GLY A 35 148.69 70.35 -87.47
N LEU A 36 148.50 71.32 -88.37
CA LEU A 36 147.43 72.32 -88.25
C LEU A 36 146.04 71.78 -88.65
N MET A 37 145.98 70.73 -89.49
CA MET A 37 144.70 70.22 -90.01
C MET A 37 144.01 69.29 -89.01
N ASP A 38 144.78 68.40 -88.36
CA ASP A 38 144.26 67.47 -87.34
C ASP A 38 143.70 68.21 -86.11
N LEU A 39 144.27 69.38 -85.78
CA LEU A 39 143.83 70.24 -84.66
C LEU A 39 142.44 70.88 -84.89
N HIS A 40 141.98 71.01 -86.13
CA HIS A 40 140.68 71.60 -86.44
C HIS A 40 139.54 70.59 -86.27
N LEU A 41 139.74 69.33 -86.68
CA LEU A 41 138.74 68.26 -86.55
C LEU A 41 138.43 67.91 -85.08
N ALA A 42 139.48 67.77 -84.26
CA ALA A 42 139.34 67.45 -82.84
C ALA A 42 138.51 68.48 -82.04
N LYS A 43 138.44 69.73 -82.54
CA LYS A 43 137.68 70.82 -81.92
C LYS A 43 136.17 70.78 -82.18
N GLN A 44 135.68 69.95 -83.11
CA GLN A 44 134.24 69.83 -83.40
C GLN A 44 133.59 68.51 -82.96
N LEU A 45 134.34 67.42 -82.79
CA LEU A 45 133.77 66.16 -82.25
C LEU A 45 133.48 66.20 -80.74
N SER A 46 134.42 66.73 -79.95
CA SER A 46 134.33 66.71 -78.47
C SER A 46 133.08 67.38 -77.83
N PRO A 47 132.38 68.37 -78.41
CA PRO A 47 131.07 68.79 -77.90
C PRO A 47 129.93 67.84 -78.32
N LEU A 48 129.98 67.22 -79.50
CA LEU A 48 128.90 66.39 -80.04
C LEU A 48 128.80 65.04 -79.31
N GLU A 49 129.93 64.39 -79.03
CA GLU A 49 129.97 63.14 -78.26
C GLU A 49 129.35 63.32 -76.87
N LYS A 50 129.68 64.44 -76.19
CA LYS A 50 129.08 64.80 -74.90
C LYS A 50 127.57 65.01 -74.96
N THR A 51 127.05 65.65 -76.02
CA THR A 51 125.59 65.80 -76.18
C THR A 51 124.88 64.47 -76.46
N ALA A 52 125.55 63.52 -77.10
CA ALA A 52 125.00 62.17 -77.30
C ALA A 52 124.96 61.38 -75.98
N GLU A 53 126.05 61.36 -75.21
CA GLU A 53 126.09 60.73 -73.88
C GLU A 53 125.06 61.33 -72.92
N GLN A 54 124.87 62.65 -72.94
CA GLN A 54 123.84 63.32 -72.14
C GLN A 54 122.41 62.89 -72.53
N LEU A 55 122.09 62.82 -73.84
CA LEU A 55 120.77 62.41 -74.30
C LEU A 55 120.48 60.92 -74.03
N GLU A 56 121.48 60.03 -74.18
CA GLU A 56 121.30 58.62 -73.79
C GLU A 56 121.11 58.47 -72.27
N ALA A 57 121.81 59.24 -71.45
CA ALA A 57 121.62 59.27 -70.00
C ALA A 57 120.21 59.79 -69.62
N GLU A 58 119.73 60.86 -70.25
CA GLU A 58 118.36 61.39 -70.03
C GLU A 58 117.29 60.39 -70.45
N ILE A 59 117.44 59.72 -71.60
CA ILE A 59 116.50 58.69 -72.07
C ILE A 59 116.49 57.48 -71.13
N ARG A 60 117.64 57.10 -70.58
CA ARG A 60 117.76 56.01 -69.58
C ARG A 60 117.06 56.39 -68.28
N ALA A 61 117.35 57.57 -67.74
CA ALA A 61 116.70 58.09 -66.54
C ALA A 61 115.18 58.24 -66.73
N LYS A 62 114.71 58.68 -67.90
CA LYS A 62 113.27 58.77 -68.22
C LYS A 62 112.60 57.40 -68.33
N LYS A 63 113.29 56.36 -68.81
CA LYS A 63 112.77 54.98 -68.79
C LYS A 63 112.70 54.40 -67.38
N GLU A 64 113.65 54.73 -66.51
CA GLU A 64 113.65 54.32 -65.10
C GLU A 64 112.58 55.08 -64.28
N GLU A 65 112.38 56.38 -64.53
CA GLU A 65 111.24 57.14 -63.98
C GLU A 65 109.90 56.52 -64.41
N LEU A 66 109.74 56.18 -65.69
CA LEU A 66 108.50 55.61 -66.21
C LEU A 66 108.23 54.20 -65.66
N SER A 67 109.24 53.33 -65.57
CA SER A 67 109.08 51.98 -65.04
C SER A 67 108.79 51.98 -63.53
N ALA A 68 109.43 52.88 -62.76
CA ALA A 68 109.10 53.12 -61.37
C ALA A 68 107.63 53.54 -61.22
N ARG A 69 107.16 54.51 -62.03
CA ARG A 69 105.78 55.03 -61.96
C ARG A 69 104.72 54.01 -62.38
N ILE A 70 105.05 53.09 -63.30
CA ILE A 70 104.20 51.93 -63.63
C ILE A 70 104.16 50.94 -62.45
N SER A 71 105.26 50.76 -61.72
CA SER A 71 105.26 49.94 -60.49
C SER A 71 104.44 50.57 -59.35
N GLU A 72 104.44 51.90 -59.23
CA GLU A 72 103.60 52.63 -58.29
C GLU A 72 102.11 52.45 -58.62
N LEU A 73 101.72 52.68 -59.88
CA LEU A 73 100.33 52.50 -60.34
C LEU A 73 99.84 51.06 -60.16
N THR A 74 100.62 50.06 -60.58
CA THR A 74 100.24 48.63 -60.42
C THR A 74 100.26 48.14 -58.97
N ASN A 75 100.83 48.90 -58.03
CA ASN A 75 100.65 48.67 -56.60
C ASN A 75 99.43 49.44 -56.04
N ALA A 76 99.16 50.65 -56.54
CA ALA A 76 97.94 51.40 -56.23
C ALA A 76 96.68 50.61 -56.63
N ASP A 77 96.63 50.07 -57.86
CA ASP A 77 95.51 49.25 -58.35
C ASP A 77 95.26 48.01 -57.46
N LYS A 78 96.32 47.36 -56.96
CA LYS A 78 96.20 46.24 -56.00
C LYS A 78 95.63 46.69 -54.67
N THR A 79 96.06 47.83 -54.13
CA THR A 79 95.51 48.35 -52.86
C THR A 79 94.07 48.84 -53.00
N ILE A 80 93.68 49.34 -54.17
CA ILE A 80 92.28 49.68 -54.50
C ILE A 80 91.44 48.41 -54.54
N ALA A 81 91.86 47.37 -55.27
CA ALA A 81 91.15 46.09 -55.33
C ALA A 81 90.98 45.45 -53.93
N GLN A 82 92.02 45.47 -53.11
CA GLN A 82 91.96 45.01 -51.70
C GLN A 82 91.01 45.86 -50.84
N ALA A 83 90.92 47.17 -51.08
CA ALA A 83 90.00 48.06 -50.38
C ALA A 83 88.54 47.87 -50.82
N GLU A 84 88.28 47.53 -52.09
CA GLU A 84 86.95 47.18 -52.61
C GLU A 84 86.47 45.83 -52.07
N GLU A 85 87.34 44.81 -52.06
CA GLU A 85 87.03 43.50 -51.46
C GLU A 85 86.76 43.63 -49.95
N ALA A 86 87.57 44.42 -49.23
CA ALA A 86 87.34 44.73 -47.82
C ALA A 86 86.04 45.51 -47.57
N ARG A 87 85.64 46.41 -48.47
CA ARG A 87 84.34 47.11 -48.39
C ARG A 87 83.17 46.16 -48.57
N ALA A 88 83.19 45.30 -49.59
CA ALA A 88 82.14 44.30 -49.81
C ALA A 88 82.00 43.33 -48.62
N PHE A 89 83.12 42.93 -48.02
CA PHE A 89 83.16 42.14 -46.80
C PHE A 89 82.52 42.87 -45.60
N LEU A 90 82.84 44.16 -45.41
CA LEU A 90 82.29 45.00 -44.35
C LEU A 90 80.80 45.28 -44.52
N GLU A 91 80.32 45.58 -45.73
CA GLU A 91 78.89 45.80 -46.00
C GLU A 91 78.06 44.54 -45.71
N LYS A 92 78.55 43.37 -46.14
CA LYS A 92 77.91 42.09 -45.84
C LYS A 92 77.80 41.84 -44.34
N HIS A 93 78.91 42.01 -43.60
CA HIS A 93 78.89 41.78 -42.16
C HIS A 93 78.16 42.89 -41.37
N ALA A 94 78.05 44.11 -41.89
CA ALA A 94 77.19 45.14 -41.33
C ALA A 94 75.70 44.77 -41.45
N ALA A 95 75.27 44.20 -42.59
CA ALA A 95 73.92 43.67 -42.75
C ALA A 95 73.63 42.47 -41.82
N GLU A 96 74.58 41.53 -41.70
CA GLU A 96 74.48 40.42 -40.75
C GLU A 96 74.44 40.90 -39.28
N TYR A 97 75.21 41.93 -38.93
CA TYR A 97 75.23 42.53 -37.60
C TYR A 97 73.90 43.24 -37.29
N ALA A 98 73.40 44.07 -38.20
CA ALA A 98 72.10 44.74 -38.06
C ALA A 98 70.95 43.73 -37.90
N SER A 99 70.97 42.63 -38.67
CA SER A 99 70.01 41.53 -38.53
C SER A 99 70.09 40.87 -37.14
N LYS A 100 71.29 40.58 -36.63
CA LYS A 100 71.48 40.02 -35.28
C LYS A 100 71.09 41.00 -34.17
N GLN A 101 71.34 42.30 -34.37
CA GLN A 101 70.97 43.35 -33.41
C GLN A 101 69.44 43.51 -33.33
N ALA A 102 68.73 43.42 -34.46
CA ALA A 102 67.26 43.38 -34.49
C ALA A 102 66.69 42.11 -33.83
N GLN A 103 67.34 40.95 -34.03
CA GLN A 103 66.97 39.70 -33.36
C GLN A 103 67.19 39.76 -31.84
N LEU A 104 68.29 40.37 -31.38
CA LEU A 104 68.55 40.63 -29.96
C LEU A 104 67.49 41.53 -29.34
N ALA A 105 67.19 42.69 -29.97
CA ALA A 105 66.15 43.59 -29.47
C ALA A 105 64.76 42.93 -29.40
N ALA A 106 64.43 42.05 -30.35
CA ALA A 106 63.20 41.26 -30.31
C ALA A 106 63.21 40.19 -29.19
N LEU A 107 64.36 39.57 -28.92
CA LEU A 107 64.53 38.62 -27.81
C LEU A 107 64.45 39.32 -26.45
N GLU A 108 65.06 40.49 -26.30
CA GLU A 108 64.99 41.33 -25.08
C GLU A 108 63.55 41.80 -24.81
N ALA A 109 62.82 42.23 -25.84
CA ALA A 109 61.42 42.59 -25.72
C ALA A 109 60.54 41.40 -25.31
N ASN A 110 60.78 40.22 -25.88
CA ASN A 110 60.07 38.99 -25.51
C ASN A 110 60.41 38.50 -24.10
N LEU A 111 61.68 38.61 -23.68
CA LEU A 111 62.13 38.30 -22.33
C LEU A 111 61.40 39.18 -21.31
N LYS A 112 61.43 40.50 -21.52
CA LYS A 112 60.78 41.48 -20.64
C LYS A 112 59.25 41.29 -20.57
N ALA A 113 58.62 40.88 -21.67
CA ALA A 113 57.20 40.52 -21.69
C ALA A 113 56.91 39.19 -20.95
N ALA A 114 57.85 38.23 -20.96
CA ALA A 114 57.74 36.99 -20.19
C ALA A 114 57.98 37.22 -18.69
N GLU A 115 58.95 38.07 -18.33
CA GLU A 115 59.21 38.51 -16.95
C GLU A 115 57.98 39.18 -16.34
N SER A 116 57.36 40.13 -17.03
CA SER A 116 56.11 40.77 -16.59
C SER A 116 55.01 39.74 -16.33
N ARG A 117 54.78 38.80 -17.26
CA ARG A 117 53.76 37.75 -17.12
C ARG A 117 54.05 36.79 -15.96
N PHE A 118 55.32 36.48 -15.72
CA PHE A 118 55.73 35.68 -14.56
C PHE A 118 55.50 36.43 -13.25
N GLN A 119 55.77 37.73 -13.22
CA GLN A 119 55.55 38.58 -12.06
C GLN A 119 54.05 38.73 -11.75
N ASP A 120 53.21 38.97 -12.77
CA ASP A 120 51.74 38.97 -12.66
C ASP A 120 51.20 37.63 -12.15
N ALA A 121 51.72 36.50 -12.66
CA ALA A 121 51.33 35.16 -12.24
C ALA A 121 51.75 34.87 -10.79
N SER A 122 52.95 35.29 -10.39
CA SER A 122 53.48 35.11 -9.03
C SER A 122 52.65 35.88 -7.99
N VAL A 123 52.23 37.12 -8.30
CA VAL A 123 51.28 37.88 -7.45
C VAL A 123 49.97 37.11 -7.31
N ARG A 124 49.41 36.61 -8.42
CA ARG A 124 48.18 35.80 -8.41
C ARG A 124 48.27 34.51 -7.60
N CYS A 125 49.42 33.84 -7.61
CA CYS A 125 49.65 32.67 -6.75
C CYS A 125 49.57 33.08 -5.27
N GLY A 126 50.23 34.17 -4.86
CA GLY A 126 50.15 34.68 -3.49
C GLY A 126 48.73 35.12 -3.07
N GLU A 127 47.96 35.74 -3.98
CA GLU A 127 46.54 36.04 -3.75
C GLU A 127 45.72 34.76 -3.50
N LEU A 128 45.94 33.71 -4.30
CA LEU A 128 45.25 32.43 -4.18
C LEU A 128 45.67 31.64 -2.94
N GLU A 129 46.95 31.66 -2.55
CA GLU A 129 47.45 31.05 -1.32
C GLU A 129 46.84 31.72 -0.08
N ASN A 130 46.79 33.05 -0.04
CA ASN A 130 46.10 33.79 1.03
C ASN A 130 44.62 33.43 1.09
N ARG A 131 43.93 33.41 -0.06
CA ARG A 131 42.50 33.04 -0.16
C ARG A 131 42.23 31.60 0.30
N LEU A 132 43.17 30.69 0.05
CA LEU A 132 43.08 29.29 0.47
C LEU A 132 43.28 29.15 1.98
N ASN A 133 44.20 29.92 2.57
CA ASN A 133 44.40 29.99 4.02
C ASN A 133 43.15 30.58 4.72
N GLU A 134 42.58 31.68 4.21
CA GLU A 134 41.32 32.26 4.72
C GLU A 134 40.18 31.22 4.76
N LEU A 135 39.98 30.49 3.65
CA LEU A 135 38.96 29.44 3.55
C LEU A 135 39.24 28.25 4.47
N HIS A 136 40.51 27.87 4.69
CA HIS A 136 40.88 26.82 5.63
C HIS A 136 40.52 27.21 7.08
N ASP A 137 40.78 28.47 7.42
CA ASP A 137 40.46 29.08 8.71
C ASP A 137 38.94 29.17 8.95
N GLU A 138 38.14 29.44 7.92
CA GLU A 138 36.68 29.39 7.97
C GLU A 138 36.15 27.95 8.14
N VAL A 139 36.70 26.99 7.40
CA VAL A 139 36.34 25.56 7.54
C VAL A 139 36.62 25.07 8.96
N GLY A 140 37.79 25.39 9.54
CA GLY A 140 38.12 25.01 10.91
C GLY A 140 37.16 25.59 11.96
N LYS A 141 36.70 26.84 11.78
CA LYS A 141 35.67 27.48 12.63
C LYS A 141 34.32 26.77 12.50
N LEU A 142 33.91 26.42 11.28
CA LEU A 142 32.65 25.71 11.01
C LEU A 142 32.67 24.27 11.54
N GLU A 143 33.80 23.56 11.45
CA GLU A 143 33.94 22.22 12.03
C GLU A 143 33.88 22.25 13.56
N ALA A 144 34.53 23.22 14.21
CA ALA A 144 34.42 23.42 15.65
C ALA A 144 32.97 23.70 16.09
N GLN A 145 32.24 24.54 15.35
CA GLN A 145 30.80 24.78 15.58
C GLN A 145 29.96 23.52 15.37
N ARG A 146 30.24 22.72 14.33
CA ARG A 146 29.55 21.45 14.08
C ARG A 146 29.74 20.47 15.24
N ILE A 147 30.95 20.36 15.77
CA ILE A 147 31.28 19.48 16.91
C ILE A 147 30.55 19.93 18.18
N ALA A 148 30.48 21.25 18.44
CA ALA A 148 29.73 21.80 19.56
C ALA A 148 28.22 21.48 19.45
N LEU A 149 27.60 21.83 18.31
CA LEU A 149 26.18 21.56 18.07
C LEU A 149 25.84 20.06 18.10
N GLN A 150 26.73 19.20 17.61
CA GLN A 150 26.57 17.74 17.66
C GLN A 150 26.60 17.21 19.10
N LYS A 151 27.43 17.79 19.97
CA LYS A 151 27.45 17.48 21.40
C LYS A 151 26.14 17.93 22.07
N ASP A 152 25.69 19.16 21.81
CA ASP A 152 24.46 19.71 22.41
C ASP A 152 23.21 18.91 21.98
N CYS A 153 23.15 18.48 20.71
CA CYS A 153 22.11 17.57 20.24
C CYS A 153 22.11 16.23 21.00
N SER A 154 23.29 15.65 21.28
CA SER A 154 23.36 14.39 22.05
C SER A 154 22.87 14.54 23.50
N VAL A 155 23.10 15.70 24.13
CA VAL A 155 22.57 16.00 25.47
C VAL A 155 21.04 16.13 25.40
N LEU A 156 20.53 16.88 24.42
CA LEU A 156 19.08 17.07 24.22
C LEU A 156 18.34 15.75 23.95
N ASP A 157 18.92 14.80 23.20
CA ASP A 157 18.31 13.49 23.01
C ASP A 157 18.33 12.64 24.29
N THR A 158 19.35 12.74 25.15
CA THR A 158 19.32 12.05 26.47
C THR A 158 18.29 12.63 27.44
N ASP A 159 18.14 13.96 27.50
CA ASP A 159 17.07 14.59 28.30
C ASP A 159 15.68 14.28 27.74
N LYS A 160 15.52 14.22 26.42
CA LYS A 160 14.28 13.79 25.75
C LYS A 160 13.92 12.34 26.07
N GLN A 161 14.90 11.42 26.10
CA GLN A 161 14.67 10.04 26.54
C GLN A 161 14.26 9.97 28.02
N ARG A 162 14.93 10.74 28.89
CA ARG A 162 14.59 10.83 30.32
C ARG A 162 13.15 11.36 30.53
N LEU A 163 12.80 12.46 29.88
CA LEU A 163 11.47 13.07 29.94
C LEU A 163 10.38 12.14 29.36
N SER A 164 10.67 11.39 28.29
CA SER A 164 9.74 10.36 27.80
C SER A 164 9.50 9.29 28.86
N GLY A 165 10.56 8.78 29.51
CA GLY A 165 10.44 7.80 30.59
C GLY A 165 9.66 8.31 31.81
N GLU A 166 9.79 9.60 32.15
CA GLU A 166 8.99 10.25 33.20
C GLU A 166 7.52 10.39 32.79
N VAL A 167 7.22 10.81 31.56
CA VAL A 167 5.85 10.86 31.00
C VAL A 167 5.20 9.47 30.97
N ASP A 168 5.92 8.45 30.54
CA ASP A 168 5.42 7.07 30.49
C ASP A 168 5.25 6.46 31.88
N ARG A 169 5.96 6.96 32.91
CA ARG A 169 5.71 6.60 34.31
C ARG A 169 4.41 7.25 34.82
N VAL A 170 4.26 8.56 34.63
CA VAL A 170 3.06 9.32 35.04
C VAL A 170 1.80 8.80 34.32
N ARG A 171 1.90 8.39 33.04
CA ARG A 171 0.79 7.76 32.31
C ARG A 171 0.33 6.43 32.92
N ARG A 172 1.27 5.62 33.44
CA ARG A 172 0.94 4.38 34.18
C ARG A 172 0.32 4.68 35.53
N GLU A 173 0.87 5.63 36.28
CA GLU A 173 0.32 6.10 37.56
C GLU A 173 -1.14 6.61 37.38
N ILE A 174 -1.41 7.40 36.33
CA ILE A 174 -2.77 7.85 35.98
C ILE A 174 -3.68 6.66 35.64
N SER A 175 -3.26 5.75 34.76
CA SER A 175 -4.08 4.59 34.36
C SER A 175 -4.43 3.69 35.54
N GLU A 176 -3.50 3.47 36.47
CA GLU A 176 -3.79 2.76 37.73
C GLU A 176 -4.79 3.49 38.63
N LEU A 177 -4.68 4.82 38.73
CA LEU A 177 -5.60 5.63 39.53
C LEU A 177 -7.00 5.72 38.90
N GLU A 178 -7.10 5.75 37.57
CA GLU A 178 -8.37 5.68 36.84
C GLU A 178 -9.05 4.32 37.00
N ALA A 179 -8.29 3.22 36.97
CA ALA A 179 -8.81 1.89 37.28
C ALA A 179 -9.33 1.79 38.72
N LYS A 180 -8.55 2.25 39.72
CA LYS A 180 -8.94 2.29 41.14
C LYS A 180 -10.15 3.20 41.37
N ARG A 181 -10.24 4.34 40.67
CA ARG A 181 -11.40 5.24 40.70
C ARG A 181 -12.65 4.57 40.13
N LYS A 182 -12.51 3.79 39.05
CA LYS A 182 -13.64 3.08 38.44
C LYS A 182 -14.20 2.02 39.39
N THR A 183 -13.36 1.17 40.00
CA THR A 183 -13.83 0.14 40.94
C THR A 183 -14.51 0.76 42.17
N LEU A 184 -13.97 1.86 42.71
CA LEU A 184 -14.59 2.59 43.83
C LEU A 184 -15.94 3.22 43.45
N LEU A 185 -16.13 3.69 42.21
CA LEU A 185 -17.43 4.19 41.74
C LEU A 185 -18.44 3.06 41.56
N GLU A 186 -18.00 1.89 41.10
CA GLU A 186 -18.84 0.68 41.01
C GLU A 186 -19.25 0.22 42.41
N GLU A 187 -18.33 0.18 43.39
CA GLU A 187 -18.63 -0.12 44.80
C GLU A 187 -19.61 0.88 45.45
N ILE A 188 -19.47 2.19 45.16
CA ILE A 188 -20.38 3.22 45.68
C ILE A 188 -21.79 3.03 45.12
N ALA A 189 -21.95 2.83 43.81
CA ALA A 189 -23.27 2.59 43.20
C ALA A 189 -23.93 1.33 43.76
N ASP A 190 -23.14 0.27 43.98
CA ASP A 190 -23.60 -0.99 44.59
C ASP A 190 -24.05 -0.79 46.06
N LEU A 191 -23.44 0.15 46.79
CA LEU A 191 -23.84 0.54 48.15
C LEU A 191 -25.07 1.46 48.17
N GLU A 192 -25.22 2.36 47.20
CA GLU A 192 -26.41 3.21 47.06
C GLU A 192 -27.66 2.39 46.78
N VAL A 193 -27.60 1.41 45.87
CA VAL A 193 -28.70 0.47 45.60
C VAL A 193 -29.07 -0.35 46.85
N LYS A 194 -28.07 -0.79 47.62
CA LYS A 194 -28.30 -1.51 48.89
C LYS A 194 -28.93 -0.59 49.96
N ALA A 195 -28.52 0.68 50.03
CA ALA A 195 -29.08 1.66 50.94
C ALA A 195 -30.55 1.97 50.63
N GLU A 196 -30.90 2.10 49.34
CA GLU A 196 -32.30 2.33 48.94
C GLU A 196 -33.15 1.09 49.23
N ARG A 197 -32.68 -0.12 48.91
CA ARG A 197 -33.39 -1.36 49.25
C ARG A 197 -33.58 -1.52 50.78
N VAL A 198 -32.65 -1.01 51.60
CA VAL A 198 -32.82 -0.97 53.06
C VAL A 198 -33.87 0.06 53.51
N LYS A 199 -34.09 1.16 52.79
CA LYS A 199 -35.23 2.06 53.04
C LYS A 199 -36.55 1.40 52.66
N GLU A 200 -36.62 0.80 51.47
CA GLU A 200 -37.80 0.05 51.01
C GLU A 200 -38.19 -1.03 52.03
N LEU A 201 -37.24 -1.88 52.44
CA LEU A 201 -37.46 -2.93 53.44
C LEU A 201 -37.89 -2.37 54.80
N ARG A 202 -37.40 -1.19 55.23
CA ARG A 202 -37.87 -0.53 56.45
C ARG A 202 -39.30 -0.02 56.32
N GLN A 203 -39.66 0.50 55.15
CA GLN A 203 -41.03 0.94 54.87
C GLN A 203 -41.98 -0.26 54.77
N GLU A 204 -41.58 -1.34 54.09
CA GLU A 204 -42.27 -2.63 54.09
C GLU A 204 -42.50 -3.17 55.51
N VAL A 205 -41.48 -3.09 56.39
CA VAL A 205 -41.61 -3.49 57.81
C VAL A 205 -42.59 -2.61 58.58
N LEU A 206 -42.54 -1.28 58.45
CA LEU A 206 -43.50 -0.39 59.12
C LEU A 206 -44.94 -0.64 58.63
N ASP A 207 -45.11 -0.86 57.33
CA ASP A 207 -46.37 -1.26 56.71
C ASP A 207 -46.88 -2.61 57.25
N LEU A 208 -45.98 -3.57 57.45
CA LEU A 208 -46.28 -4.90 57.99
C LEU A 208 -46.57 -4.83 59.50
N GLU A 209 -45.90 -4.00 60.27
CA GLU A 209 -46.19 -3.77 61.69
C GLU A 209 -47.56 -3.11 61.88
N ALA A 210 -47.91 -2.12 61.05
CA ALA A 210 -49.25 -1.54 61.00
C ALA A 210 -50.31 -2.59 60.61
N LYS A 211 -50.05 -3.41 59.58
CA LYS A 211 -50.93 -4.52 59.19
C LYS A 211 -51.05 -5.56 60.31
N VAL A 212 -49.99 -5.87 61.05
CA VAL A 212 -50.00 -6.79 62.20
C VAL A 212 -50.78 -6.21 63.38
N ALA A 213 -50.73 -4.90 63.64
CA ALA A 213 -51.56 -4.26 64.65
C ALA A 213 -53.06 -4.35 64.30
N ILE A 214 -53.42 -4.03 63.04
CA ILE A 214 -54.79 -4.16 62.53
C ILE A 214 -55.25 -5.63 62.57
N LEU A 215 -54.40 -6.57 62.15
CA LEU A 215 -54.69 -8.00 62.16
C LEU A 215 -54.81 -8.56 63.59
N LYS A 216 -54.08 -8.04 64.58
CA LYS A 216 -54.26 -8.44 65.99
C LYS A 216 -55.63 -8.03 66.53
N ALA A 217 -56.03 -6.77 66.33
CA ALA A 217 -57.38 -6.32 66.70
C ALA A 217 -58.47 -7.11 65.94
N ARG A 218 -58.22 -7.42 64.66
CA ARG A 218 -59.14 -8.25 63.86
C ARG A 218 -59.12 -9.73 64.27
N ILE A 219 -58.02 -10.26 64.81
CA ILE A 219 -57.97 -11.61 65.38
C ILE A 219 -58.81 -11.68 66.65
N GLU A 220 -58.77 -10.67 67.50
CA GLU A 220 -59.59 -10.60 68.73
C GLU A 220 -61.10 -10.63 68.40
N GLU A 221 -61.54 -9.84 67.41
CA GLU A 221 -62.90 -9.89 66.83
C GLU A 221 -63.21 -11.22 66.11
N LEU A 222 -62.21 -11.83 65.48
CA LEU A 222 -62.37 -13.11 64.77
C LEU A 222 -62.37 -14.32 65.72
N GLU A 223 -61.76 -14.28 66.90
CA GLU A 223 -61.76 -15.41 67.84
C GLU A 223 -63.17 -15.67 68.39
N GLU A 224 -63.93 -14.60 68.66
CA GLU A 224 -65.32 -14.66 69.10
C GLU A 224 -66.25 -15.26 68.03
N THR A 225 -66.04 -14.91 66.76
CA THR A 225 -66.83 -15.48 65.64
C THR A 225 -66.37 -16.89 65.23
N LYS A 226 -65.06 -17.16 65.27
CA LYS A 226 -64.39 -18.46 65.05
C LYS A 226 -64.95 -19.55 65.96
N ALA A 227 -65.29 -19.24 67.21
CA ALA A 227 -65.92 -20.19 68.13
C ALA A 227 -67.20 -20.82 67.55
N SER A 228 -67.97 -20.10 66.74
CA SER A 228 -69.22 -20.59 66.12
C SER A 228 -69.03 -21.37 64.82
N LEU A 229 -68.01 -21.03 64.02
CA LEU A 229 -67.83 -21.56 62.66
C LEU A 229 -66.80 -22.71 62.55
N THR A 230 -65.86 -22.81 63.51
CA THR A 230 -64.74 -23.78 63.45
C THR A 230 -65.21 -25.25 63.46
N VAL A 231 -66.41 -25.54 63.94
CA VAL A 231 -66.94 -26.90 64.10
C VAL A 231 -67.22 -27.61 62.76
N LYS A 232 -67.46 -26.89 61.64
CA LYS A 232 -68.13 -27.47 60.46
C LYS A 232 -67.34 -27.54 59.15
N VAL A 233 -66.28 -26.76 58.94
CA VAL A 233 -65.64 -26.62 57.60
C VAL A 233 -64.20 -27.15 57.54
N GLY A 234 -63.32 -26.74 58.46
CA GLY A 234 -61.87 -26.97 58.33
C GLY A 234 -61.37 -28.42 58.40
N ALA A 235 -62.23 -29.40 58.68
CA ALA A 235 -61.84 -30.79 58.91
C ALA A 235 -61.51 -31.61 57.64
N LEU A 236 -61.97 -31.16 56.45
CA LEU A 236 -61.91 -31.96 55.22
C LEU A 236 -60.97 -31.38 54.15
N GLU A 237 -60.85 -30.07 54.02
CA GLU A 237 -60.14 -29.42 52.90
C GLU A 237 -58.61 -29.40 53.10
N ALA A 238 -58.14 -29.24 54.35
CA ALA A 238 -56.73 -29.04 54.66
C ALA A 238 -55.82 -30.28 54.46
N LYS A 239 -56.39 -31.48 54.26
CA LYS A 239 -55.62 -32.74 54.15
C LYS A 239 -55.14 -33.11 52.75
N ILE A 240 -55.63 -32.43 51.70
CA ILE A 240 -55.34 -32.78 50.31
C ILE A 240 -54.18 -31.96 49.73
N GLU A 241 -54.10 -30.67 50.06
CA GLU A 241 -53.14 -29.76 49.41
C GLU A 241 -51.70 -29.88 49.95
N ALA A 242 -51.52 -30.43 51.16
CA ALA A 242 -50.22 -30.51 51.84
C ALA A 242 -49.30 -31.68 51.40
N LEU A 243 -49.69 -32.48 50.39
CA LEU A 243 -48.97 -33.70 49.97
C LEU A 243 -48.58 -33.74 48.48
N LYS A 244 -48.59 -32.61 47.77
CA LYS A 244 -48.00 -32.51 46.43
C LYS A 244 -46.46 -32.46 46.54
N PRO A 245 -45.70 -33.38 45.93
CA PRO A 245 -44.25 -33.26 45.88
C PRO A 245 -43.84 -32.06 45.02
N LYS A 246 -42.79 -31.34 45.41
CA LYS A 246 -42.21 -30.28 44.57
C LYS A 246 -41.61 -30.91 43.31
N ASN A 247 -42.27 -30.69 42.17
CA ASN A 247 -41.77 -31.18 40.88
C ASN A 247 -40.56 -30.33 40.44
N VAL A 248 -39.37 -30.92 40.50
CA VAL A 248 -38.09 -30.31 40.06
C VAL A 248 -38.18 -29.71 38.64
N TRP A 249 -39.05 -30.26 37.80
CA TRP A 249 -39.25 -29.93 36.38
C TRP A 249 -40.56 -29.16 36.07
N GLU A 250 -41.24 -28.64 37.09
CA GLU A 250 -42.48 -27.83 36.94
C GLU A 250 -42.27 -26.62 36.02
N ASP A 251 -41.16 -25.91 36.21
CA ASP A 251 -40.80 -24.69 35.47
C ASP A 251 -40.54 -24.96 33.98
N LEU A 252 -39.96 -26.13 33.65
CA LEU A 252 -39.75 -26.60 32.26
C LEU A 252 -41.08 -27.00 31.58
N SER A 253 -42.06 -27.43 32.39
CA SER A 253 -43.37 -27.89 31.91
C SER A 253 -44.38 -26.74 31.78
N THR A 254 -43.98 -25.50 32.11
CA THR A 254 -44.82 -24.31 32.01
C THR A 254 -45.02 -23.91 30.53
N PRO A 255 -46.26 -23.80 30.02
CA PRO A 255 -46.51 -23.55 28.60
C PRO A 255 -46.19 -22.10 28.21
N VAL A 256 -45.48 -21.93 27.09
CA VAL A 256 -45.15 -20.63 26.48
C VAL A 256 -46.14 -20.30 25.36
N VAL A 257 -46.53 -21.30 24.55
CA VAL A 257 -47.60 -21.15 23.54
C VAL A 257 -48.79 -22.04 23.89
N VAL A 258 -50.00 -21.48 23.75
CA VAL A 258 -51.27 -22.08 24.18
C VAL A 258 -52.23 -22.38 23.02
N GLU A 259 -52.14 -21.65 21.89
CA GLU A 259 -53.23 -21.62 20.88
C GLU A 259 -52.98 -22.42 19.58
N SER A 260 -51.93 -23.26 19.52
CA SER A 260 -51.48 -23.96 18.29
C SER A 260 -52.55 -24.82 17.58
N LYS A 261 -53.63 -25.17 18.30
CA LYS A 261 -54.72 -26.06 17.87
C LYS A 261 -55.73 -25.44 16.91
N ARG A 262 -55.86 -24.10 16.81
CA ARG A 262 -57.04 -23.46 16.17
C ARG A 262 -57.00 -23.28 14.65
N LYS A 263 -55.84 -23.31 13.99
CA LYS A 263 -55.75 -23.10 12.52
C LYS A 263 -55.95 -24.39 11.73
N ALA A 264 -56.90 -24.37 10.79
CA ALA A 264 -57.11 -25.46 9.83
C ALA A 264 -55.86 -25.69 8.98
N ALA A 265 -55.57 -26.95 8.60
CA ALA A 265 -54.44 -27.26 7.74
C ALA A 265 -54.67 -26.75 6.31
N ALA A 266 -53.63 -26.21 5.67
CA ALA A 266 -53.67 -25.88 4.26
C ALA A 266 -53.92 -27.14 3.42
N LYS A 267 -54.85 -27.07 2.47
CA LYS A 267 -54.91 -28.03 1.36
C LYS A 267 -53.67 -27.81 0.49
N THR A 268 -53.29 -28.80 -0.31
CA THR A 268 -52.02 -28.83 -1.06
C THR A 268 -51.83 -27.61 -1.96
N GLU A 269 -51.18 -26.57 -1.41
CA GLU A 269 -50.90 -25.32 -2.10
C GLU A 269 -49.53 -25.35 -2.77
N ASP A 270 -49.48 -24.73 -3.95
CA ASP A 270 -48.28 -24.53 -4.74
C ASP A 270 -47.41 -23.46 -4.07
N GLU A 271 -46.14 -23.81 -3.81
CA GLU A 271 -45.17 -22.99 -3.08
C GLU A 271 -45.07 -21.55 -3.63
N LEU A 272 -45.04 -21.41 -4.96
CA LEU A 272 -44.94 -20.11 -5.62
C LEU A 272 -46.22 -19.28 -5.48
N LYS A 273 -47.39 -19.93 -5.46
CA LYS A 273 -48.68 -19.27 -5.22
C LYS A 273 -48.81 -18.82 -3.76
N TRP A 274 -48.33 -19.63 -2.81
CA TRP A 274 -48.29 -19.27 -1.40
C TRP A 274 -47.36 -18.05 -1.16
N LEU A 275 -46.15 -18.06 -1.73
CA LEU A 275 -45.21 -16.94 -1.64
C LEU A 275 -45.75 -15.66 -2.30
N ALA A 276 -46.40 -15.76 -3.47
CA ALA A 276 -47.06 -14.62 -4.11
C ALA A 276 -48.23 -14.08 -3.25
N GLY A 277 -49.03 -14.97 -2.67
CA GLY A 277 -50.12 -14.63 -1.75
C GLY A 277 -49.64 -14.07 -0.39
N PHE A 278 -48.39 -14.33 0.01
CA PHE A 278 -47.74 -13.69 1.16
C PHE A 278 -47.25 -12.28 0.81
N ASN A 279 -46.52 -12.11 -0.31
CA ASN A 279 -46.08 -10.81 -0.82
C ASN A 279 -47.27 -9.83 -1.05
N ALA A 280 -48.37 -10.33 -1.63
CA ALA A 280 -49.59 -9.54 -1.82
C ALA A 280 -50.24 -9.10 -0.50
N LEU A 281 -50.28 -9.99 0.51
CA LEU A 281 -50.83 -9.65 1.83
C LEU A 281 -49.96 -8.60 2.55
N LEU A 282 -48.63 -8.77 2.52
CA LEU A 282 -47.68 -7.80 3.07
C LEU A 282 -47.93 -6.39 2.50
N ARG A 283 -47.96 -6.26 1.16
CA ARG A 283 -48.23 -4.98 0.46
C ARG A 283 -49.58 -4.38 0.84
N THR A 284 -50.62 -5.20 0.98
CA THR A 284 -51.99 -4.76 1.34
C THR A 284 -52.04 -4.09 2.71
N HIS A 285 -51.20 -4.52 3.66
CA HIS A 285 -51.10 -3.93 5.00
C HIS A 285 -49.91 -2.96 5.17
N GLY A 286 -49.31 -2.49 4.07
CA GLY A 286 -48.23 -1.50 4.06
C GLY A 286 -46.81 -2.05 4.25
N PHE A 287 -46.63 -3.37 4.38
CA PHE A 287 -45.30 -3.99 4.51
C PHE A 287 -44.65 -4.21 3.13
N HIS A 288 -43.48 -3.60 2.93
CA HIS A 288 -42.80 -3.56 1.63
C HIS A 288 -41.44 -4.26 1.69
N PHE A 289 -41.39 -5.51 1.22
CA PHE A 289 -40.17 -6.30 1.10
C PHE A 289 -39.90 -6.67 -0.37
N PRO A 290 -38.64 -6.71 -0.84
CA PRO A 290 -38.31 -7.22 -2.17
C PRO A 290 -38.66 -8.71 -2.29
N GLU A 291 -39.33 -9.11 -3.37
CA GLU A 291 -39.79 -10.50 -3.55
C GLU A 291 -38.62 -11.50 -3.49
N ARG A 292 -37.47 -11.13 -4.05
CA ARG A 292 -36.24 -11.94 -3.99
C ARG A 292 -35.77 -12.16 -2.55
N THR A 293 -35.88 -11.17 -1.67
CA THR A 293 -35.57 -11.32 -0.23
C THR A 293 -36.55 -12.29 0.45
N LEU A 294 -37.84 -12.24 0.09
CA LEU A 294 -38.84 -13.18 0.61
C LEU A 294 -38.59 -14.62 0.12
N ARG A 295 -38.29 -14.81 -1.17
CA ARG A 295 -37.87 -16.11 -1.75
C ARG A 295 -36.60 -16.62 -1.04
N ALA A 296 -35.59 -15.77 -0.91
CA ALA A 296 -34.30 -16.12 -0.30
C ALA A 296 -34.42 -16.51 1.18
N PHE A 297 -35.29 -15.82 1.93
CA PHE A 297 -35.61 -16.13 3.33
C PHE A 297 -36.31 -17.48 3.46
N HIS A 298 -37.35 -17.71 2.64
CA HIS A 298 -38.05 -18.99 2.58
C HIS A 298 -37.11 -20.17 2.23
N THR A 299 -36.25 -20.01 1.21
CA THR A 299 -35.21 -21.01 0.89
C THR A 299 -34.28 -21.25 2.08
N GLY A 300 -33.82 -20.17 2.73
CA GLY A 300 -32.92 -20.26 3.88
C GLY A 300 -33.47 -21.10 5.03
N LEU A 301 -34.77 -21.01 5.31
CA LEU A 301 -35.46 -21.83 6.31
C LEU A 301 -35.57 -23.31 5.86
N LYS A 302 -35.87 -23.57 4.58
CA LYS A 302 -35.93 -24.94 4.04
C LYS A 302 -34.58 -25.66 4.09
N CYS A 303 -33.47 -24.91 4.04
CA CYS A 303 -32.11 -25.45 4.19
C CYS A 303 -31.71 -25.82 5.64
N GLY A 304 -32.62 -25.78 6.62
CA GLY A 304 -32.38 -26.02 8.05
C GLY A 304 -31.79 -27.37 8.47
N GLU A 305 -31.55 -28.30 7.55
CA GLU A 305 -30.78 -29.55 7.79
C GLU A 305 -29.28 -29.44 7.45
N VAL A 306 -28.88 -28.39 6.71
CA VAL A 306 -27.48 -28.13 6.31
C VAL A 306 -26.98 -26.80 6.86
N THR A 307 -27.84 -25.78 6.86
CA THR A 307 -27.61 -24.47 7.48
C THR A 307 -28.65 -24.25 8.58
N PRO A 308 -28.37 -24.64 9.85
CA PRO A 308 -29.36 -24.65 10.92
C PRO A 308 -29.91 -23.27 11.36
N ILE A 309 -29.32 -22.16 10.90
CA ILE A 309 -29.74 -20.79 11.26
C ILE A 309 -29.89 -19.93 10.01
N VAL A 310 -30.92 -19.08 9.96
CA VAL A 310 -30.99 -17.93 9.03
C VAL A 310 -30.63 -16.67 9.80
N VAL A 311 -29.66 -15.88 9.33
CA VAL A 311 -29.26 -14.63 9.98
C VAL A 311 -29.74 -13.45 9.17
N LEU A 312 -30.40 -12.49 9.83
CA LEU A 312 -30.95 -11.28 9.23
C LEU A 312 -30.13 -10.09 9.76
N ALA A 313 -29.18 -9.62 8.96
CA ALA A 313 -28.26 -8.54 9.30
C ALA A 313 -28.67 -7.20 8.67
N GLY A 314 -28.26 -6.08 9.25
CA GLY A 314 -28.47 -4.73 8.70
C GLY A 314 -28.62 -3.67 9.78
N ILE A 315 -28.99 -2.45 9.39
CA ILE A 315 -29.20 -1.32 10.31
C ILE A 315 -30.45 -1.59 11.19
N SER A 316 -30.54 -0.99 12.39
CA SER A 316 -31.77 -1.02 13.19
C SER A 316 -32.96 -0.40 12.44
N GLY A 317 -34.19 -0.76 12.81
CA GLY A 317 -35.44 -0.29 12.18
C GLY A 317 -35.76 -0.89 10.80
N THR A 318 -34.87 -1.66 10.16
CA THR A 318 -35.05 -2.24 8.81
C THR A 318 -36.02 -3.45 8.73
N GLY A 319 -36.79 -3.72 9.79
CA GLY A 319 -37.80 -4.78 9.81
C GLY A 319 -37.26 -6.21 10.02
N LYS A 320 -36.00 -6.38 10.42
CA LYS A 320 -35.32 -7.68 10.58
C LYS A 320 -36.06 -8.65 11.49
N SER A 321 -36.48 -8.21 12.68
CA SER A 321 -37.21 -9.01 13.66
C SER A 321 -38.69 -9.22 13.28
N LEU A 322 -39.23 -8.30 12.49
CA LEU A 322 -40.63 -8.24 12.05
C LEU A 322 -40.94 -9.21 10.90
N LEU A 323 -40.02 -9.39 9.93
CA LEU A 323 -40.24 -10.34 8.82
C LEU A 323 -40.48 -11.78 9.30
N PRO A 324 -39.68 -12.35 10.23
CA PRO A 324 -39.95 -13.64 10.87
C PRO A 324 -41.33 -13.76 11.50
N GLU A 325 -41.78 -12.72 12.21
CA GLU A 325 -43.05 -12.69 12.92
C GLU A 325 -44.24 -12.67 11.93
N LEU A 326 -44.21 -11.77 10.94
CA LEU A 326 -45.23 -11.69 9.88
C LEU A 326 -45.29 -12.99 9.07
N TYR A 327 -44.14 -13.60 8.79
CA TYR A 327 -44.04 -14.88 8.10
C TYR A 327 -44.64 -16.02 8.93
N ALA A 328 -44.29 -16.12 10.22
CA ALA A 328 -44.83 -17.12 11.13
C ALA A 328 -46.36 -17.01 11.24
N ALA A 329 -46.88 -15.78 11.42
CA ALA A 329 -48.32 -15.52 11.48
C ALA A 329 -49.05 -15.96 10.20
N ALA A 330 -48.52 -15.59 9.03
CA ALA A 330 -49.11 -15.88 7.72
C ALA A 330 -49.03 -17.36 7.33
N ALA A 331 -47.98 -18.07 7.75
CA ALA A 331 -47.83 -19.51 7.58
C ALA A 331 -48.54 -20.34 8.67
N GLY A 332 -49.02 -19.71 9.75
CA GLY A 332 -49.62 -20.41 10.88
C GLY A 332 -48.63 -21.22 11.72
N MET A 333 -47.36 -20.79 11.75
CA MET A 333 -46.31 -21.35 12.60
C MET A 333 -46.39 -20.81 14.02
N ASN A 334 -45.91 -21.57 15.01
CA ASN A 334 -45.67 -21.04 16.35
C ASN A 334 -44.44 -20.12 16.31
N PHE A 335 -44.47 -19.00 17.02
CA PHE A 335 -43.38 -18.01 17.05
C PHE A 335 -42.94 -17.75 18.50
N LEU A 336 -41.62 -17.71 18.72
CA LEU A 336 -41.01 -17.23 19.96
C LEU A 336 -39.90 -16.24 19.60
N SER A 337 -39.92 -15.05 20.21
CA SER A 337 -38.82 -14.09 20.15
C SER A 337 -38.06 -14.10 21.47
N VAL A 338 -36.74 -14.30 21.41
CA VAL A 338 -35.85 -14.44 22.56
C VAL A 338 -34.78 -13.34 22.47
N PRO A 339 -34.84 -12.28 23.30
CA PRO A 339 -33.85 -11.21 23.28
C PRO A 339 -32.54 -11.68 23.93
N VAL A 340 -31.48 -11.80 23.13
CA VAL A 340 -30.17 -12.26 23.60
C VAL A 340 -29.54 -11.22 24.53
N GLN A 341 -29.00 -11.66 25.68
CA GLN A 341 -28.40 -10.74 26.65
C GLN A 341 -26.88 -10.65 26.45
N PRO A 342 -26.26 -9.46 26.58
CA PRO A 342 -24.80 -9.29 26.41
C PRO A 342 -23.92 -10.13 27.36
N ARG A 343 -24.50 -10.69 28.43
CA ARG A 343 -23.80 -11.52 29.43
C ARG A 343 -23.88 -13.03 29.16
N TRP A 344 -24.54 -13.49 28.10
CA TRP A 344 -24.63 -14.92 27.79
C TRP A 344 -23.26 -15.50 27.43
N ASP A 345 -22.79 -16.48 28.21
CA ASP A 345 -21.48 -17.11 28.06
C ASP A 345 -21.55 -18.64 27.89
N GLY A 346 -22.70 -19.28 28.13
CA GLY A 346 -22.84 -20.73 27.96
C GLY A 346 -24.26 -21.23 27.67
N PRO A 347 -24.42 -22.53 27.38
CA PRO A 347 -25.72 -23.14 27.07
C PRO A 347 -26.76 -23.00 28.18
N GLN A 348 -26.30 -22.84 29.43
CA GLN A 348 -27.10 -22.55 30.63
C GLN A 348 -27.94 -21.27 30.53
N ASP A 349 -27.47 -20.25 29.79
CA ASP A 349 -28.22 -19.01 29.56
C ASP A 349 -29.37 -19.20 28.58
N VAL A 350 -29.27 -20.22 27.73
CA VAL A 350 -30.18 -20.52 26.61
C VAL A 350 -31.20 -21.59 26.98
N LEU A 351 -30.79 -22.56 27.81
CA LEU A 351 -31.62 -23.68 28.27
C LEU A 351 -32.13 -23.50 29.71
N GLY A 352 -31.41 -22.75 30.53
CA GLY A 352 -31.66 -22.64 31.96
C GLY A 352 -30.75 -23.54 32.80
N PHE A 353 -30.92 -23.48 34.12
CA PHE A 353 -30.02 -24.09 35.09
C PHE A 353 -30.76 -24.63 36.32
N TYR A 354 -30.15 -25.59 37.00
CA TYR A 354 -30.66 -26.09 38.28
C TYR A 354 -30.38 -25.10 39.42
N ASN A 355 -31.43 -24.56 40.04
CA ASN A 355 -31.29 -23.64 41.16
C ASN A 355 -31.24 -24.41 42.50
N TYR A 356 -30.03 -24.53 43.06
CA TYR A 356 -29.76 -25.25 44.31
C TYR A 356 -30.50 -24.67 45.54
N MET A 357 -30.88 -23.38 45.54
CA MET A 357 -31.60 -22.77 46.67
C MET A 357 -33.11 -23.02 46.61
N GLU A 358 -33.70 -23.03 45.42
CA GLU A 358 -35.13 -23.36 45.23
C GLU A 358 -35.41 -24.86 45.15
N GLY A 359 -34.39 -25.67 44.85
CA GLY A 359 -34.50 -27.11 44.66
C GLY A 359 -35.17 -27.51 43.34
N ARG A 360 -35.12 -26.64 42.32
CA ARG A 360 -35.84 -26.83 41.05
C ARG A 360 -35.02 -26.33 39.86
N TYR A 361 -35.28 -26.90 38.68
CA TYR A 361 -34.73 -26.40 37.43
C TYR A 361 -35.44 -25.08 37.07
N LYS A 362 -34.68 -24.03 36.73
CA LYS A 362 -35.21 -22.80 36.13
C LYS A 362 -35.00 -22.88 34.63
N ALA A 363 -36.08 -23.09 33.88
CA ALA A 363 -36.03 -23.17 32.44
C ALA A 363 -36.16 -21.77 31.81
N THR A 364 -35.47 -21.55 30.70
CA THR A 364 -35.73 -20.39 29.84
C THR A 364 -37.04 -20.58 29.07
N GLU A 365 -37.59 -19.49 28.53
CA GLU A 365 -38.73 -19.58 27.60
C GLU A 365 -38.40 -20.43 26.37
N LEU A 366 -37.15 -20.40 25.90
CA LEU A 366 -36.70 -21.25 24.80
C LEU A 366 -36.68 -22.74 25.18
N ALA A 367 -36.18 -23.10 26.38
CA ALA A 367 -36.23 -24.49 26.83
C ALA A 367 -37.66 -24.99 27.01
N ARG A 368 -38.55 -24.18 27.61
CA ARG A 368 -39.98 -24.50 27.73
C ARG A 368 -40.63 -24.70 26.36
N PHE A 369 -40.39 -23.79 25.41
CA PHE A 369 -40.94 -23.85 24.05
C PHE A 369 -40.43 -25.07 23.27
N LEU A 370 -39.14 -25.37 23.36
CA LEU A 370 -38.56 -26.59 22.75
C LEU A 370 -39.08 -27.85 23.44
N TRP A 371 -39.28 -27.84 24.75
CA TRP A 371 -39.90 -28.94 25.50
C TRP A 371 -41.38 -29.13 25.11
N GLN A 372 -42.13 -28.07 24.85
CA GLN A 372 -43.48 -28.18 24.24
C GLN A 372 -43.45 -28.76 22.82
N ALA A 373 -42.39 -28.48 22.04
CA ALA A 373 -42.24 -29.01 20.68
C ALA A 373 -41.73 -30.46 20.61
N ASP A 374 -41.05 -30.97 21.64
CA ASP A 374 -40.53 -32.33 21.71
C ASP A 374 -41.58 -33.34 22.21
N SER A 375 -42.55 -33.66 21.35
CA SER A 375 -43.64 -34.60 21.64
C SER A 375 -43.21 -36.05 21.95
N TRP A 376 -41.92 -36.38 21.82
CA TRP A 376 -41.41 -37.72 22.17
C TRP A 376 -41.04 -37.81 23.65
N ASN A 377 -40.33 -36.79 24.15
CA ASN A 377 -39.87 -36.69 25.55
C ASN A 377 -40.93 -36.02 26.44
N ASN A 378 -41.70 -35.07 25.91
CA ASN A 378 -42.80 -34.40 26.60
C ASN A 378 -44.17 -35.00 26.24
N ARG A 379 -44.39 -36.26 26.62
CA ARG A 379 -45.64 -36.98 26.29
C ARG A 379 -46.86 -36.37 26.98
N ASP A 380 -46.71 -35.94 28.23
CA ASP A 380 -47.79 -35.36 29.02
C ASP A 380 -48.19 -33.96 28.53
N GLY A 381 -47.24 -33.23 27.92
CA GLY A 381 -47.46 -31.93 27.29
C GLY A 381 -47.78 -31.99 25.79
N ALA A 382 -47.89 -33.19 25.19
CA ALA A 382 -48.15 -33.36 23.74
C ALA A 382 -49.48 -32.72 23.28
N ASP A 383 -50.41 -32.47 24.20
CA ASP A 383 -51.66 -31.75 23.94
C ASP A 383 -51.48 -30.24 23.67
N ALA A 384 -50.30 -29.65 23.90
CA ALA A 384 -50.05 -28.22 23.66
C ALA A 384 -49.69 -27.89 22.20
N PHE A 385 -48.98 -28.79 21.51
CA PHE A 385 -48.48 -28.59 20.14
C PHE A 385 -49.01 -29.68 19.21
N SER A 386 -49.70 -29.28 18.14
CA SER A 386 -50.03 -30.18 17.03
C SER A 386 -48.74 -30.72 16.41
N ALA A 387 -48.59 -32.05 16.27
CA ALA A 387 -47.33 -32.68 15.82
C ALA A 387 -46.84 -32.20 14.44
N ASP A 388 -47.76 -31.83 13.54
CA ASP A 388 -47.46 -31.24 12.23
C ASP A 388 -47.20 -29.73 12.26
N ALA A 389 -47.22 -29.08 13.43
CA ALA A 389 -46.96 -27.65 13.55
C ALA A 389 -45.48 -27.33 13.35
N LEU A 390 -45.24 -26.25 12.61
CA LEU A 390 -43.93 -25.66 12.37
C LEU A 390 -43.69 -24.54 13.37
N ASN A 391 -42.43 -24.35 13.74
CA ASN A 391 -42.01 -23.44 14.81
C ASN A 391 -40.87 -22.54 14.32
N ILE A 392 -40.93 -21.25 14.64
CA ILE A 392 -39.85 -20.30 14.44
C ILE A 392 -39.40 -19.77 15.80
N VAL A 393 -38.10 -19.91 16.07
CA VAL A 393 -37.40 -19.25 17.19
C VAL A 393 -36.57 -18.12 16.60
N LEU A 394 -36.83 -16.90 17.05
CA LEU A 394 -36.03 -15.72 16.74
C LEU A 394 -35.11 -15.41 17.92
N LEU A 395 -33.80 -15.42 17.68
CA LEU A 395 -32.77 -14.91 18.59
C LEU A 395 -32.53 -13.44 18.24
N ASP A 396 -33.18 -12.53 18.97
CA ASP A 396 -33.12 -11.10 18.64
C ASP A 396 -31.83 -10.48 19.21
N GLU A 397 -31.16 -9.69 18.38
CA GLU A 397 -29.81 -9.13 18.58
C GLU A 397 -28.76 -10.19 18.98
N MET A 398 -28.72 -11.29 18.21
CA MET A 398 -27.95 -12.50 18.49
C MET A 398 -26.45 -12.27 18.74
N ASN A 399 -25.90 -11.16 18.23
CA ASN A 399 -24.48 -10.82 18.25
C ASN A 399 -24.09 -9.81 19.35
N LEU A 400 -24.98 -9.53 20.30
CA LEU A 400 -24.61 -8.91 21.58
C LEU A 400 -23.66 -9.82 22.37
N ALA A 401 -23.91 -11.13 22.35
CA ALA A 401 -23.08 -12.17 22.94
C ALA A 401 -22.40 -13.05 21.87
N ARG A 402 -21.45 -13.90 22.28
CA ARG A 402 -20.78 -14.84 21.36
C ARG A 402 -21.66 -16.05 21.08
N VAL A 403 -22.26 -16.06 19.90
CA VAL A 403 -23.10 -17.15 19.36
C VAL A 403 -22.40 -18.51 19.47
N GLU A 404 -21.09 -18.53 19.24
CA GLU A 404 -20.23 -19.73 19.34
C GLU A 404 -20.08 -20.29 20.75
N TYR A 405 -20.47 -19.55 21.80
CA TYR A 405 -20.38 -19.99 23.20
C TYR A 405 -21.76 -20.43 23.69
N TYR A 406 -22.75 -19.53 23.67
CA TYR A 406 -24.10 -19.85 24.18
C TYR A 406 -24.84 -20.85 23.29
N PHE A 407 -24.65 -20.81 21.96
CA PHE A 407 -25.35 -21.66 20.99
C PHE A 407 -24.51 -22.83 20.46
N ALA A 408 -23.37 -23.13 21.10
CA ALA A 408 -22.41 -24.16 20.67
C ALA A 408 -23.05 -25.55 20.53
N ASP A 409 -23.76 -25.99 21.56
CA ASP A 409 -24.37 -27.32 21.61
C ASP A 409 -25.52 -27.45 20.62
N PHE A 410 -26.33 -26.40 20.44
CA PHE A 410 -27.36 -26.35 19.42
C PHE A 410 -26.76 -26.54 18.02
N LEU A 411 -25.72 -25.78 17.65
CA LEU A 411 -25.04 -25.95 16.36
C LEU A 411 -24.48 -27.37 16.20
N SER A 412 -23.83 -27.91 17.23
CA SER A 412 -23.28 -29.28 17.22
C SER A 412 -24.35 -30.35 17.00
N LYS A 413 -25.47 -30.28 17.74
CA LYS A 413 -26.55 -31.26 17.69
C LYS A 413 -27.39 -31.16 16.41
N LEU A 414 -27.61 -29.94 15.90
CA LEU A 414 -28.30 -29.70 14.63
C LEU A 414 -27.47 -30.15 13.43
N GLU A 415 -26.14 -30.01 13.44
CA GLU A 415 -25.28 -30.62 12.42
C GLU A 415 -25.31 -32.15 12.49
N GLN A 416 -25.27 -32.71 13.69
CA GLN A 416 -25.36 -34.16 13.91
C GLN A 416 -26.73 -34.76 13.59
N ARG A 417 -27.78 -33.95 13.34
CA ARG A 417 -29.13 -34.38 12.92
C ARG A 417 -29.17 -34.80 11.45
N ARG A 418 -28.29 -34.25 10.61
CA ARG A 418 -28.30 -34.49 9.16
C ARG A 418 -28.12 -35.98 8.84
N GLY A 419 -29.04 -36.52 8.04
CA GLY A 419 -29.02 -37.94 7.63
C GLY A 419 -29.44 -38.94 8.72
N LYS A 420 -29.92 -38.49 9.88
CA LYS A 420 -30.49 -39.34 10.93
C LYS A 420 -32.01 -39.29 10.93
N ASN A 421 -32.65 -40.41 11.21
CA ASN A 421 -34.08 -40.44 11.49
C ASN A 421 -34.33 -40.20 13.00
N LEU A 422 -35.07 -39.14 13.33
CA LEU A 422 -35.46 -38.81 14.71
C LEU A 422 -36.50 -39.75 15.31
N ASP A 423 -37.14 -40.58 14.49
CA ASP A 423 -38.09 -41.62 14.92
C ASP A 423 -37.36 -42.87 15.45
N VAL A 424 -36.05 -43.00 15.20
CA VAL A 424 -35.20 -44.09 15.69
C VAL A 424 -34.55 -43.68 17.03
N PRO A 425 -34.85 -44.34 18.16
CA PRO A 425 -34.42 -43.88 19.49
C PRO A 425 -32.91 -43.69 19.65
N GLU A 426 -32.12 -44.59 19.06
CA GLU A 426 -30.65 -44.58 19.13
C GLU A 426 -30.06 -43.37 18.38
N GLN A 427 -30.63 -43.05 17.22
CA GLN A 427 -30.20 -41.92 16.40
C GLN A 427 -30.67 -40.59 17.01
N ARG A 428 -31.88 -40.57 17.60
CA ARG A 428 -32.41 -39.44 18.38
C ARG A 428 -31.52 -39.11 19.58
N LYS A 429 -31.14 -40.10 20.39
CA LYS A 429 -30.34 -39.91 21.61
C LYS A 429 -28.97 -39.26 21.34
N ALA A 430 -28.36 -39.51 20.18
CA ALA A 430 -27.12 -38.83 19.79
C ALA A 430 -27.31 -37.31 19.60
N VAL A 431 -28.49 -36.86 19.17
CA VAL A 431 -28.80 -35.44 18.84
C VAL A 431 -29.64 -34.74 19.90
N GLU A 432 -29.90 -35.39 21.04
CA GLU A 432 -30.52 -34.77 22.21
C GLU A 432 -29.52 -33.91 22.99
N LEU A 433 -30.00 -32.76 23.47
CA LEU A 433 -29.38 -31.90 24.47
C LEU A 433 -29.69 -32.48 25.86
N PHE A 434 -28.74 -32.42 26.79
CA PHE A 434 -28.92 -32.89 28.16
C PHE A 434 -29.18 -31.70 29.10
N LEU A 435 -30.33 -31.71 29.76
CA LEU A 435 -30.68 -30.76 30.81
C LEU A 435 -30.24 -31.35 32.15
N GLU A 436 -29.17 -30.81 32.71
CA GLU A 436 -28.63 -31.27 33.99
C GLU A 436 -29.48 -30.78 35.17
N CYS A 437 -29.80 -31.70 36.09
CA CYS A 437 -30.27 -31.41 37.43
C CYS A 437 -29.27 -31.93 38.46
N GLY A 438 -29.24 -31.29 39.64
CA GLY A 438 -28.25 -31.57 40.69
C GLY A 438 -28.10 -33.06 41.03
N ALA A 439 -26.89 -33.45 41.41
CA ALA A 439 -26.45 -34.84 41.57
C ALA A 439 -27.49 -35.74 42.29
N GLY A 440 -27.95 -36.78 41.59
CA GLY A 440 -28.93 -37.75 42.09
C GLY A 440 -30.38 -37.49 41.69
N LEU A 441 -30.74 -36.30 41.19
CA LEU A 441 -32.13 -35.96 40.81
C LEU A 441 -32.56 -36.44 39.41
N GLY A 442 -31.59 -36.84 38.57
CA GLY A 442 -31.81 -37.26 37.19
C GLY A 442 -32.00 -36.08 36.22
N GLY A 443 -31.25 -36.08 35.11
CA GLY A 443 -31.40 -35.11 34.04
C GLY A 443 -32.53 -35.47 33.05
N ARG A 444 -32.89 -34.53 32.17
CA ARG A 444 -33.82 -34.75 31.05
C ARG A 444 -33.12 -34.56 29.71
N ASN A 445 -33.57 -35.30 28.69
CA ASN A 445 -33.14 -35.10 27.31
C ASN A 445 -34.13 -34.21 26.55
N LEU A 446 -33.62 -33.34 25.68
CA LEU A 446 -34.39 -32.44 24.82
C LEU A 446 -33.93 -32.56 23.36
N CYS A 447 -34.83 -32.92 22.45
CA CYS A 447 -34.54 -33.07 21.02
C CYS A 447 -35.13 -31.92 20.20
N VAL A 448 -34.31 -31.24 19.40
CA VAL A 448 -34.80 -30.20 18.49
C VAL A 448 -35.29 -30.81 17.17
N GLY A 449 -36.62 -30.91 17.04
CA GLY A 449 -37.31 -31.48 15.89
C GLY A 449 -37.04 -30.74 14.57
N THR A 450 -37.21 -31.43 13.44
CA THR A 450 -37.08 -30.86 12.08
C THR A 450 -38.20 -29.90 11.69
N ASN A 451 -39.18 -29.71 12.57
CA ASN A 451 -40.23 -28.69 12.47
C ASN A 451 -39.83 -27.32 13.05
N THR A 452 -38.67 -27.21 13.69
CA THR A 452 -38.23 -25.99 14.38
C THR A 452 -37.06 -25.33 13.66
N PHE A 453 -37.23 -24.07 13.30
CA PHE A 453 -36.25 -23.25 12.59
C PHE A 453 -35.71 -22.15 13.49
N PHE A 454 -34.40 -21.91 13.45
CA PHE A 454 -33.76 -20.80 14.15
C PHE A 454 -33.47 -19.66 13.18
N ILE A 455 -33.81 -18.46 13.62
CA ILE A 455 -33.48 -17.20 12.97
C ILE A 455 -32.74 -16.36 14.00
N GLY A 456 -31.73 -15.61 13.58
CA GLY A 456 -31.11 -14.59 14.44
C GLY A 456 -31.09 -13.23 13.75
N THR A 457 -31.32 -12.15 14.48
CA THR A 457 -31.10 -10.79 13.96
C THR A 457 -29.74 -10.27 14.37
N MET A 458 -29.12 -9.47 13.51
CA MET A 458 -27.82 -8.86 13.74
C MET A 458 -27.88 -7.37 13.37
N ASN A 459 -27.38 -6.52 14.26
CA ASN A 459 -27.03 -5.14 13.92
C ASN A 459 -25.59 -5.13 13.37
N GLU A 460 -25.29 -4.26 12.42
CA GLU A 460 -23.94 -4.12 11.85
C GLU A 460 -23.13 -2.96 12.50
N ASP A 461 -23.58 -2.52 13.66
CA ASP A 461 -23.09 -1.37 14.40
C ASP A 461 -21.86 -1.71 15.27
N GLU A 462 -20.97 -0.72 15.49
CA GLU A 462 -19.64 -0.89 16.09
C GLU A 462 -19.64 -1.44 17.53
N THR A 463 -20.77 -1.36 18.22
CA THR A 463 -20.98 -1.88 19.58
C THR A 463 -21.25 -3.38 19.64
N THR A 464 -21.31 -4.07 18.50
CA THR A 464 -21.77 -5.46 18.39
C THR A 464 -20.70 -6.40 17.85
N GLN A 465 -20.75 -7.70 18.19
CA GLN A 465 -19.68 -8.63 17.82
C GLN A 465 -19.85 -9.14 16.39
N MET A 466 -18.77 -9.23 15.62
CA MET A 466 -18.80 -9.88 14.31
C MET A 466 -18.87 -11.40 14.46
N LEU A 467 -19.79 -12.04 13.71
CA LEU A 467 -19.90 -13.50 13.63
C LEU A 467 -18.61 -14.11 13.05
N SER A 468 -18.13 -15.22 13.61
CA SER A 468 -16.99 -15.92 13.01
C SER A 468 -17.38 -16.70 11.75
N ASP A 469 -16.39 -17.06 10.93
CA ASP A 469 -16.55 -18.00 9.81
C ASP A 469 -17.27 -19.30 10.22
N LYS A 470 -17.09 -19.77 11.46
CA LYS A 470 -17.73 -20.99 11.98
C LYS A 470 -19.25 -20.87 12.15
N VAL A 471 -19.80 -19.66 12.19
CA VAL A 471 -21.25 -19.38 12.21
C VAL A 471 -21.73 -18.96 10.82
N ILE A 472 -20.96 -18.17 10.07
CA ILE A 472 -21.27 -17.80 8.67
C ILE A 472 -21.38 -19.06 7.79
N ASP A 473 -20.44 -20.01 7.90
CA ASP A 473 -20.49 -21.29 7.18
C ASP A 473 -21.78 -22.09 7.47
N ARG A 474 -22.33 -21.94 8.68
CA ARG A 474 -23.54 -22.64 9.16
C ARG A 474 -24.85 -21.88 8.99
N SER A 475 -24.81 -20.63 8.53
CA SER A 475 -25.99 -19.77 8.44
C SER A 475 -26.20 -19.14 7.07
N ASN A 476 -27.46 -18.89 6.70
CA ASN A 476 -27.78 -18.11 5.51
C ASN A 476 -27.92 -16.64 5.92
N LEU A 477 -26.93 -15.82 5.56
CA LEU A 477 -26.80 -14.43 5.99
C LEU A 477 -27.48 -13.48 4.99
N LEU A 478 -28.75 -13.18 5.22
CA LEU A 478 -29.50 -12.17 4.48
C LEU A 478 -29.19 -10.78 5.05
N ARG A 479 -28.91 -9.81 4.19
CA ARG A 479 -28.65 -8.41 4.57
C ARG A 479 -29.80 -7.51 4.16
N PHE A 480 -30.18 -6.62 5.07
CA PHE A 480 -31.28 -5.67 4.94
C PHE A 480 -30.69 -4.27 4.76
N GLY A 481 -30.81 -3.77 3.53
CA GLY A 481 -30.39 -2.42 3.19
C GLY A 481 -31.20 -1.33 3.89
N ARG A 482 -30.66 -0.12 3.90
CA ARG A 482 -31.45 1.09 4.17
C ARG A 482 -32.60 1.19 3.15
N PRO A 483 -33.85 1.46 3.56
CA PRO A 483 -34.93 1.76 2.62
C PRO A 483 -34.62 3.02 1.79
N ASP A 484 -34.83 2.95 0.47
CA ASP A 484 -34.68 4.10 -0.43
C ASP A 484 -35.66 5.22 -0.05
N ASP A 485 -36.95 4.90 0.04
CA ASP A 485 -38.03 5.79 0.48
C ASP A 485 -38.51 5.43 1.90
N MET A 486 -38.53 6.43 2.79
CA MET A 486 -39.28 6.38 4.04
C MET A 486 -40.74 6.74 3.75
N GLN A 487 -41.49 5.80 3.15
CA GLN A 487 -42.87 6.04 2.71
C GLN A 487 -43.82 6.37 3.86
N GLU A 488 -44.78 7.26 3.61
CA GLU A 488 -45.77 7.72 4.60
C GLU A 488 -46.78 6.64 5.04
N ALA A 489 -46.84 5.52 4.30
CA ALA A 489 -47.72 4.40 4.58
C ALA A 489 -47.35 3.71 5.89
N ARG A 490 -48.05 4.06 6.98
CA ARG A 490 -47.89 3.42 8.29
C ARG A 490 -48.30 1.94 8.19
N PRO A 491 -47.40 0.99 8.47
CA PRO A 491 -47.71 -0.42 8.36
C PRO A 491 -48.65 -0.87 9.50
N ASP A 492 -49.74 -1.56 9.16
CA ASP A 492 -50.71 -2.05 10.15
C ASP A 492 -50.46 -3.54 10.48
N LYS A 493 -49.71 -3.75 11.56
CA LYS A 493 -49.45 -5.07 12.13
C LYS A 493 -50.72 -5.71 12.71
N GLY A 494 -51.66 -4.93 13.25
CA GLY A 494 -52.90 -5.45 13.84
C GLY A 494 -53.78 -6.08 12.78
N ALA A 495 -54.15 -5.31 11.77
CA ALA A 495 -54.97 -5.78 10.65
C ALA A 495 -54.31 -6.95 9.89
N PHE A 496 -52.98 -6.96 9.75
CA PHE A 496 -52.26 -8.10 9.15
C PHE A 496 -52.38 -9.39 9.98
N LEU A 497 -52.22 -9.30 11.31
CA LEU A 497 -52.34 -10.46 12.20
C LEU A 497 -53.78 -11.00 12.23
N GLU A 498 -54.80 -10.12 12.20
CA GLU A 498 -56.20 -10.51 12.06
C GLU A 498 -56.47 -11.22 10.71
N ALA A 499 -55.99 -10.66 9.59
CA ALA A 499 -56.09 -11.32 8.28
C ALA A 499 -55.37 -12.68 8.24
N CYS A 500 -54.31 -12.84 9.04
CA CYS A 500 -53.59 -14.12 9.20
C CYS A 500 -54.29 -15.10 10.16
N ALA A 501 -55.21 -14.67 11.01
CA ALA A 501 -55.91 -15.55 11.95
C ALA A 501 -56.79 -16.57 11.23
N GLY A 502 -57.46 -16.16 10.15
CA GLY A 502 -58.28 -17.02 9.29
C GLY A 502 -57.51 -17.82 8.23
N ARG A 503 -56.20 -17.64 8.07
CA ARG A 503 -55.39 -18.40 7.11
C ARG A 503 -55.13 -19.83 7.58
N ALA A 504 -55.11 -20.76 6.62
CA ALA A 504 -54.77 -22.15 6.86
C ALA A 504 -53.27 -22.31 7.13
N LYS A 505 -52.90 -23.20 8.05
CA LYS A 505 -51.50 -23.40 8.46
C LYS A 505 -50.73 -24.30 7.48
N VAL A 506 -49.48 -23.92 7.22
CA VAL A 506 -48.49 -24.77 6.55
C VAL A 506 -48.06 -25.86 7.52
N THR A 507 -48.20 -27.12 7.12
CA THR A 507 -47.90 -28.29 7.96
C THR A 507 -46.53 -28.87 7.65
N LEU A 508 -45.94 -29.61 8.60
CA LEU A 508 -44.65 -30.28 8.41
C LEU A 508 -44.60 -31.19 7.15
N PRO A 509 -45.63 -31.97 6.79
CA PRO A 509 -45.63 -32.73 5.54
C PRO A 509 -45.62 -31.85 4.28
N LEU A 510 -46.35 -30.73 4.26
CA LEU A 510 -46.36 -29.79 3.14
C LEU A 510 -45.00 -29.10 3.00
N TRP A 511 -44.39 -28.70 4.12
CA TRP A 511 -43.02 -28.15 4.14
C TRP A 511 -41.99 -29.15 3.64
N LYS A 512 -42.05 -30.41 4.09
CA LYS A 512 -41.18 -31.49 3.58
C LYS A 512 -41.36 -31.74 2.08
N ALA A 513 -42.53 -31.47 1.51
CA ALA A 513 -42.75 -31.51 0.05
C ALA A 513 -42.11 -30.31 -0.68
N TRP A 514 -42.28 -29.09 -0.16
CA TRP A 514 -41.64 -27.88 -0.70
C TRP A 514 -40.10 -27.89 -0.58
N SER A 515 -39.54 -28.65 0.38
CA SER A 515 -38.10 -28.84 0.58
C SER A 515 -37.48 -30.00 -0.23
N GLN A 516 -38.24 -30.69 -1.08
CA GLN A 516 -37.65 -31.73 -1.94
C GLN A 516 -36.66 -31.14 -2.96
N PRO A 517 -35.55 -31.82 -3.27
CA PRO A 517 -34.54 -31.31 -4.18
C PRO A 517 -35.08 -31.22 -5.61
N LYS A 518 -35.11 -29.99 -6.14
CA LYS A 518 -35.57 -29.69 -7.50
C LYS A 518 -34.42 -29.82 -8.50
N ALA A 519 -34.75 -30.09 -9.77
CA ALA A 519 -33.75 -30.24 -10.82
C ALA A 519 -33.09 -28.89 -11.16
N VAL A 520 -31.77 -28.81 -11.00
CA VAL A 520 -30.91 -27.65 -11.29
C VAL A 520 -29.67 -28.09 -12.09
N PRO A 521 -29.03 -27.22 -12.89
CA PRO A 521 -27.89 -27.59 -13.74
C PRO A 521 -26.60 -27.76 -12.93
N GLN A 522 -26.50 -28.89 -12.22
CA GLN A 522 -25.44 -29.15 -11.23
C GLN A 522 -24.02 -29.01 -11.80
N GLN A 523 -23.78 -29.49 -13.03
CA GLN A 523 -22.48 -29.39 -13.69
C GLN A 523 -22.07 -27.94 -14.00
N GLU A 524 -23.03 -27.04 -14.28
CA GLU A 524 -22.76 -25.64 -14.63
C GLU A 524 -22.36 -24.85 -13.38
N TYR A 525 -23.19 -24.87 -12.32
CA TYR A 525 -22.88 -24.11 -11.10
C TYR A 525 -21.73 -24.72 -10.29
N GLN A 526 -21.52 -26.04 -10.30
CA GLN A 526 -20.37 -26.63 -9.59
C GLN A 526 -19.03 -26.28 -10.25
N LYS A 527 -19.00 -26.06 -11.57
CA LYS A 527 -17.81 -25.50 -12.23
C LYS A 527 -17.55 -24.08 -11.74
N LEU A 528 -18.56 -23.20 -11.79
CA LEU A 528 -18.44 -21.83 -11.28
C LEU A 528 -18.03 -21.79 -9.80
N LEU A 529 -18.56 -22.70 -8.98
CA LEU A 529 -18.21 -22.81 -7.56
C LEU A 529 -16.77 -23.28 -7.33
N LYS A 530 -16.23 -24.15 -8.19
CA LYS A 530 -14.80 -24.50 -8.19
C LYS A 530 -13.94 -23.30 -8.61
N ASP A 531 -14.30 -22.64 -9.71
CA ASP A 531 -13.58 -21.47 -10.21
C ASP A 531 -13.55 -20.32 -9.16
N LEU A 532 -14.62 -20.17 -8.36
CA LEU A 532 -14.66 -19.29 -7.18
C LEU A 532 -13.73 -19.75 -6.05
N ASN A 533 -13.67 -21.05 -5.74
CA ASN A 533 -12.83 -21.56 -4.64
C ASN A 533 -11.33 -21.48 -4.98
N ASP A 534 -10.98 -21.84 -6.22
CA ASP A 534 -9.62 -21.71 -6.76
C ASP A 534 -9.16 -20.23 -6.81
N ALA A 535 -10.10 -19.28 -6.94
CA ALA A 535 -9.82 -17.85 -6.81
C ALA A 535 -9.68 -17.38 -5.35
N LEU A 536 -10.45 -17.94 -4.41
CA LEU A 536 -10.36 -17.62 -2.97
C LEU A 536 -9.10 -18.18 -2.30
N ASP A 537 -8.59 -19.32 -2.78
CA ASP A 537 -7.35 -19.92 -2.28
C ASP A 537 -6.14 -18.97 -2.44
N LYS A 538 -6.10 -18.22 -3.55
CA LYS A 538 -5.05 -17.22 -3.83
C LYS A 538 -4.94 -16.13 -2.75
N VAL A 539 -6.07 -15.72 -2.18
CA VAL A 539 -6.14 -14.75 -1.06
C VAL A 539 -6.15 -15.42 0.32
N GLY A 540 -5.90 -16.73 0.39
CA GLY A 540 -5.78 -17.49 1.63
C GLY A 540 -7.10 -17.70 2.37
N ARG A 541 -8.25 -17.62 1.67
CA ARG A 541 -9.59 -17.79 2.27
C ARG A 541 -10.50 -18.77 1.50
N PRO A 542 -10.00 -19.97 1.12
CA PRO A 542 -10.83 -20.97 0.45
C PRO A 542 -11.94 -21.49 1.38
N PHE A 543 -12.99 -22.07 0.80
CA PHE A 543 -14.05 -22.76 1.55
C PHE A 543 -13.99 -24.29 1.38
N ALA A 544 -14.43 -24.98 2.42
CA ALA A 544 -14.48 -26.44 2.48
C ALA A 544 -15.87 -27.00 2.13
N TYR A 545 -15.98 -28.34 2.08
CA TYR A 545 -17.18 -29.08 1.70
C TYR A 545 -18.49 -28.64 2.39
N ARG A 546 -18.45 -28.08 3.62
CA ARG A 546 -19.65 -27.54 4.30
C ARG A 546 -20.32 -26.43 3.47
N VAL A 547 -19.53 -25.50 2.91
CA VAL A 547 -20.05 -24.39 2.10
C VAL A 547 -20.59 -24.92 0.77
N GLN A 548 -19.87 -25.83 0.10
CA GLN A 548 -20.37 -26.48 -1.11
C GLN A 548 -21.73 -27.17 -0.87
N GLN A 549 -21.84 -27.95 0.20
CA GLN A 549 -23.09 -28.64 0.55
C GLN A 549 -24.23 -27.68 0.93
N SER A 550 -23.91 -26.51 1.49
CA SER A 550 -24.88 -25.42 1.69
C SER A 550 -25.38 -24.88 0.35
N VAL A 551 -24.48 -24.64 -0.61
CA VAL A 551 -24.84 -24.17 -1.95
C VAL A 551 -25.69 -25.22 -2.67
N ASP A 552 -25.25 -26.48 -2.73
CA ASP A 552 -26.02 -27.58 -3.34
C ASP A 552 -27.44 -27.69 -2.74
N ALA A 553 -27.56 -27.60 -1.41
CA ALA A 553 -28.86 -27.65 -0.72
C ALA A 553 -29.75 -26.43 -1.01
N TYR A 554 -29.18 -25.22 -1.06
CA TYR A 554 -29.93 -23.99 -1.36
C TYR A 554 -30.40 -23.93 -2.81
N MET A 555 -29.54 -24.32 -3.74
CA MET A 555 -29.86 -24.45 -5.16
C MET A 555 -31.01 -25.44 -5.38
N ALA A 556 -30.94 -26.62 -4.77
CA ALA A 556 -31.98 -27.64 -4.89
C ALA A 556 -33.31 -27.25 -4.19
N ALA A 557 -33.26 -26.42 -3.13
CA ALA A 557 -34.43 -25.99 -2.38
C ALA A 557 -35.11 -24.71 -2.89
N TYR A 558 -34.56 -24.00 -3.89
CA TYR A 558 -35.10 -22.69 -4.32
C TYR A 558 -36.55 -22.79 -4.83
N PRO A 559 -37.41 -21.77 -4.63
CA PRO A 559 -38.81 -21.83 -5.06
C PRO A 559 -39.02 -22.09 -6.54
N ASP A 560 -38.28 -21.40 -7.41
CA ASP A 560 -38.39 -21.46 -8.87
C ASP A 560 -37.10 -22.04 -9.49
N PRO A 561 -37.13 -23.28 -10.03
CA PRO A 561 -35.95 -23.92 -10.63
C PRO A 561 -35.36 -23.17 -11.85
N ASN A 562 -36.18 -22.36 -12.53
CA ASN A 562 -35.72 -21.60 -13.71
C ASN A 562 -34.82 -20.42 -13.29
N ASP A 563 -35.04 -19.90 -12.08
CA ASP A 563 -34.32 -18.76 -11.50
C ASP A 563 -32.99 -19.17 -10.82
N TRP A 564 -32.42 -20.33 -11.17
CA TRP A 564 -31.20 -20.88 -10.53
C TRP A 564 -30.02 -19.90 -10.50
N ARG A 565 -29.88 -19.00 -11.50
CA ARG A 565 -28.83 -17.97 -11.49
C ARG A 565 -28.98 -16.99 -10.33
N LYS A 566 -30.21 -16.60 -9.98
CA LYS A 566 -30.50 -15.79 -8.80
C LYS A 566 -30.23 -16.56 -7.52
N ALA A 567 -30.57 -17.85 -7.46
CA ALA A 567 -30.28 -18.71 -6.32
C ALA A 567 -28.75 -18.86 -6.06
N PHE A 568 -27.95 -18.96 -7.13
CA PHE A 568 -26.50 -19.02 -7.04
C PHE A 568 -25.89 -17.66 -6.64
N ALA A 569 -26.40 -16.56 -7.21
CA ALA A 569 -26.05 -15.20 -6.82
C ALA A 569 -26.41 -14.89 -5.34
N ASP A 570 -27.58 -15.37 -4.87
CA ASP A 570 -28.00 -15.30 -3.47
C ASP A 570 -27.00 -16.05 -2.56
N GLN A 571 -26.49 -17.22 -2.97
CA GLN A 571 -25.43 -17.93 -2.22
C GLN A 571 -24.05 -17.23 -2.28
N ILE A 572 -23.70 -16.58 -3.40
CA ILE A 572 -22.48 -15.76 -3.49
C ILE A 572 -22.51 -14.62 -2.46
N GLU A 573 -23.63 -13.89 -2.37
CA GLU A 573 -23.84 -12.86 -1.34
C GLU A 573 -23.78 -13.42 0.09
N MET A 574 -24.42 -14.57 0.35
CA MET A 574 -24.56 -15.12 1.71
C MET A 574 -23.29 -15.81 2.24
N LYS A 575 -22.47 -16.40 1.37
CA LYS A 575 -21.37 -17.31 1.76
C LYS A 575 -20.00 -16.93 1.24
N VAL A 576 -19.91 -16.37 0.04
CA VAL A 576 -18.64 -16.13 -0.66
C VAL A 576 -18.12 -14.72 -0.36
N LEU A 577 -18.91 -13.69 -0.66
CA LEU A 577 -18.49 -12.29 -0.50
C LEU A 577 -18.20 -11.87 0.96
N PRO A 578 -18.91 -12.37 2.01
CA PRO A 578 -18.55 -12.08 3.39
C PRO A 578 -17.14 -12.54 3.78
N LYS A 579 -16.61 -13.59 3.13
CA LYS A 579 -15.25 -14.11 3.40
C LYS A 579 -14.15 -13.19 2.88
N LEU A 580 -14.44 -12.24 1.99
CA LEU A 580 -13.45 -11.26 1.54
C LEU A 580 -13.26 -10.09 2.53
N ASN A 581 -14.11 -9.96 3.57
CA ASN A 581 -14.09 -8.83 4.49
C ASN A 581 -12.74 -8.66 5.22
N GLY A 582 -12.20 -7.44 5.18
CA GLY A 582 -10.92 -7.11 5.80
C GLY A 582 -9.69 -7.60 5.02
N LEU A 583 -9.84 -8.00 3.76
CA LEU A 583 -8.70 -8.07 2.82
C LEU A 583 -8.34 -6.66 2.36
N GLU A 584 -7.04 -6.36 2.25
CA GLU A 584 -6.57 -5.06 1.76
C GLU A 584 -6.66 -5.01 0.22
N ILE A 585 -7.24 -3.94 -0.33
CA ILE A 585 -7.48 -3.78 -1.77
C ILE A 585 -6.23 -3.19 -2.43
N ALA A 586 -5.73 -2.06 -1.92
CA ALA A 586 -4.72 -1.24 -2.59
C ALA A 586 -3.31 -1.88 -2.68
N SER A 587 -2.96 -2.78 -1.75
CA SER A 587 -1.63 -3.41 -1.69
C SER A 587 -1.53 -4.77 -2.38
N SER A 588 -2.67 -5.42 -2.69
CA SER A 588 -2.73 -6.85 -2.96
C SER A 588 -3.05 -7.16 -4.43
N PRO A 589 -2.05 -7.45 -5.28
CA PRO A 589 -2.29 -7.88 -6.66
C PRO A 589 -3.08 -9.19 -6.72
N LYS A 590 -2.98 -10.04 -5.68
CA LYS A 590 -3.78 -11.26 -5.52
C LYS A 590 -5.26 -10.96 -5.32
N PHE A 591 -5.60 -9.94 -4.52
CA PHE A 591 -7.00 -9.52 -4.35
C PHE A 591 -7.60 -9.06 -5.68
N THR A 592 -6.86 -8.26 -6.45
CA THR A 592 -7.30 -7.78 -7.77
C THR A 592 -7.55 -8.92 -8.76
N GLU A 593 -6.69 -9.96 -8.76
CA GLU A 593 -6.90 -11.15 -9.58
C GLU A 593 -8.17 -11.93 -9.15
N THR A 594 -8.34 -12.18 -7.85
CA THR A 594 -9.51 -12.87 -7.30
C THR A 594 -10.82 -12.10 -7.57
N ALA A 595 -10.83 -10.79 -7.34
CA ALA A 595 -11.96 -9.93 -7.64
C ALA A 595 -12.31 -9.95 -9.13
N GLY A 596 -11.31 -9.93 -10.02
CA GLY A 596 -11.50 -10.04 -11.47
C GLY A 596 -12.01 -11.40 -11.98
N VAL A 597 -11.93 -12.47 -11.16
CA VAL A 597 -12.62 -13.74 -11.43
C VAL A 597 -14.06 -13.68 -10.93
N ILE A 598 -14.27 -13.20 -9.71
CA ILE A 598 -15.61 -13.07 -9.09
C ILE A 598 -16.51 -12.16 -9.95
N GLN A 599 -15.97 -11.03 -10.44
CA GLN A 599 -16.66 -10.12 -11.36
C GLN A 599 -17.26 -10.86 -12.56
N LYS A 600 -16.44 -11.65 -13.28
CA LYS A 600 -16.86 -12.38 -14.49
C LYS A 600 -17.95 -13.41 -14.20
N ILE A 601 -17.95 -13.98 -13.00
CA ILE A 601 -18.97 -14.92 -12.55
C ILE A 601 -20.27 -14.18 -12.22
N ILE A 602 -20.21 -13.03 -11.57
CA ILE A 602 -21.38 -12.17 -11.30
C ILE A 602 -21.99 -11.63 -12.62
N ASP A 603 -21.16 -11.12 -13.54
CA ASP A 603 -21.55 -10.71 -14.89
C ASP A 603 -22.27 -11.86 -15.63
N GLY A 604 -21.74 -13.08 -15.55
CA GLY A 604 -22.33 -14.27 -16.18
C GLY A 604 -23.68 -14.72 -15.59
N LEU A 605 -24.07 -14.23 -14.41
CA LEU A 605 -25.35 -14.54 -13.78
C LEU A 605 -26.46 -13.55 -14.20
N GLY A 606 -26.10 -12.37 -14.72
CA GLY A 606 -27.04 -11.33 -15.13
C GLY A 606 -27.72 -10.60 -13.97
N ASP A 607 -27.00 -10.41 -12.86
CA ASP A 607 -27.53 -9.85 -11.61
C ASP A 607 -26.98 -8.43 -11.35
N GLU A 608 -27.61 -7.42 -11.97
CA GLU A 608 -27.18 -6.01 -11.92
C GLU A 608 -27.16 -5.43 -10.49
N ASP A 609 -28.07 -5.87 -9.61
CA ASP A 609 -28.08 -5.44 -8.20
C ASP A 609 -26.84 -5.96 -7.45
N LEU A 610 -26.52 -7.26 -7.61
CA LEU A 610 -25.32 -7.86 -7.01
C LEU A 610 -24.02 -7.26 -7.57
N LYS A 611 -23.98 -7.08 -8.90
CA LYS A 611 -22.86 -6.46 -9.62
C LYS A 611 -22.56 -5.06 -9.09
N LYS A 612 -23.55 -4.17 -9.09
CA LYS A 612 -23.39 -2.77 -8.66
C LYS A 612 -22.83 -2.65 -7.24
N GLU A 613 -23.32 -3.46 -6.30
CA GLU A 613 -22.83 -3.42 -4.92
C GLU A 613 -21.44 -4.07 -4.78
N PHE A 614 -21.10 -5.06 -5.61
CA PHE A 614 -19.76 -5.66 -5.65
C PHE A 614 -18.71 -4.71 -6.28
N ASP A 615 -19.08 -3.98 -7.33
CA ASP A 615 -18.26 -2.91 -7.92
C ASP A 615 -17.94 -1.84 -6.86
N GLN A 616 -18.95 -1.42 -6.08
CA GLN A 616 -18.78 -0.43 -5.01
C GLN A 616 -17.94 -0.95 -3.83
N ALA A 617 -18.11 -2.22 -3.44
CA ALA A 617 -17.32 -2.85 -2.38
C ALA A 617 -15.85 -3.08 -2.79
N SER A 618 -15.59 -3.27 -4.09
CA SER A 618 -14.26 -3.51 -4.68
C SER A 618 -13.54 -2.24 -5.12
N ASN A 619 -14.14 -1.05 -4.98
CA ASN A 619 -13.54 0.20 -5.41
C ASN A 619 -12.24 0.51 -4.65
N THR A 620 -11.19 0.88 -5.40
CA THR A 620 -9.81 1.08 -4.95
C THR A 620 -9.64 2.23 -3.95
N ASP A 621 -10.62 3.13 -3.85
CA ASP A 621 -10.65 4.18 -2.82
C ASP A 621 -10.75 3.62 -1.38
N ASN A 622 -11.25 2.39 -1.22
CA ASN A 622 -11.30 1.70 0.07
C ASN A 622 -9.97 0.98 0.36
N THR A 623 -9.37 1.22 1.53
CA THR A 623 -8.17 0.47 1.96
C THR A 623 -8.46 -1.03 2.11
N PHE A 624 -9.63 -1.39 2.66
CA PHE A 624 -10.04 -2.77 2.91
C PHE A 624 -11.42 -3.05 2.30
N PHE A 625 -11.59 -4.26 1.76
CA PHE A 625 -12.87 -4.74 1.25
C PHE A 625 -13.88 -4.93 2.40
N ARG A 626 -15.09 -4.39 2.23
CA ARG A 626 -16.19 -4.47 3.21
C ARG A 626 -17.53 -4.67 2.51
N TRP A 627 -17.94 -5.94 2.40
CA TRP A 627 -19.22 -6.36 1.87
C TRP A 627 -20.38 -5.92 2.78
N ARG A 628 -21.30 -5.12 2.22
CA ARG A 628 -22.50 -4.61 2.91
C ARG A 628 -23.80 -5.33 2.52
N GLY A 629 -23.73 -6.28 1.58
CA GLY A 629 -24.89 -6.97 1.02
C GLY A 629 -25.53 -6.25 -0.16
N VAL A 630 -26.52 -6.89 -0.79
CA VAL A 630 -27.18 -6.37 -1.98
C VAL A 630 -28.38 -5.52 -1.60
N MET A 631 -28.32 -4.23 -1.95
CA MET A 631 -29.37 -3.21 -1.79
C MET A 631 -30.55 -3.43 -2.75
N ARG A 632 -31.21 -4.60 -2.66
CA ARG A 632 -32.35 -4.99 -3.51
C ARG A 632 -33.49 -3.98 -3.40
N LYS A 633 -33.79 -3.25 -4.49
CA LYS A 633 -34.85 -2.23 -4.50
C LYS A 633 -36.25 -2.85 -4.41
N VAL A 634 -37.14 -2.18 -3.68
CA VAL A 634 -38.58 -2.51 -3.71
C VAL A 634 -39.13 -2.08 -5.06
N THR A 635 -39.50 -3.03 -5.90
CA THR A 635 -40.12 -2.76 -7.20
C THR A 635 -41.54 -2.21 -7.01
N SER A 636 -41.62 -0.87 -7.03
CA SER A 636 -42.84 -0.08 -7.14
C SER A 636 -43.45 -0.23 -8.55
N LYS A 637 -43.98 -1.42 -8.86
CA LYS A 637 -45.03 -1.54 -9.86
C LYS A 637 -46.32 -0.96 -9.28
N LYS A 638 -46.75 0.16 -9.87
CA LYS A 638 -48.14 0.62 -9.83
C LYS A 638 -49.03 -0.36 -10.59
#